data_AF-A0AAW0T6R0-F1
#
_entry.id   AF-A0AAW0T6R0-F1
#
_cell.length_a   1.000
_cell.length_b   1.000
_cell.length_c   1.000
_cell.angle_alpha   90.00
_cell.angle_beta   90.00
_cell.angle_gamma   90.00
#
_symmetry.space_group_name_H-M   'P 1'
#
loop_
_entity.id
_entity.type
_entity.pdbx_description
1 polymer ?
#
loop_
_entity_poly.entity_id
_entity_poly.type
_entity_poly.pdbx_seq_one_letter_code
_entity_poly.pdbx_strand_id
1 'polypeptide(L)'
;METCTLTSDEEYSSFSTTVLNLFKENKKDEFKKHLREYLARSSDPYRAVVVCIKLCPGLFNSKSNTCPANILVELERYTGESNNKEKFSHCLTEDLQVEAYEIAIHQKNTGVIRLFVRCFQLVKIKDFLIPLLRTELNADLKRVCLMATLLGVQNHFSTSELILPLFLTNHLSDADEFLGSSPFHQKELVLLLDGLLGEEACSSDPPKSQAKNVKNMRDPKVICDTIGKLLKKFDFSSSMCPHFMRYRALGGLRFMFYKYYIAKDMPKSAFYSLINDTVKEHPDISSDLLKLFIRYIDFEGAIYYVAKLNLSEDDTPDEVIEHMRMYPDLLEASKHYVVEGQLPYDADEEETSGCYSLTVSEEDIILVDTIEEFEMCAGHLKASPLLSVDAEWKPTFGTGPVEHAALLQFATATKVFLLDLIVLQPLLKDCHWQSIGQLFANPEILKLGYGIRSDFKVLSNLHEEMKRGISCAKKITDLNITKGILLERYPNIFVYSEEKHKGLSDLVYRCFGKPLDKREGFSNWAARPLNKSQVIYAAGDVRSLIDIYNYLNERAKELGVSDWINLEHKGSSGEKKKTVPPKEGEPKNDVQEKQRKRQQPINASDFVVICDNMLQGLAKKLRSCGVDAEALENEESWDRCYRYYERERRTVLTRGNNYHKLIKYIPAQFVYSVQSELVQEQLEEVIEAFSVKVTLKDVFARCSKCNSKKYIVVPSSIISAMQSGVTSRSEARGGWVECEGGDVNVLSGYTGTGVRVRFESVPVAVVETNDPFYICYVCGKCYWEGSHHKKILSGRLKDIVLGDDEGSAVRNTPGDKTT
;
A
#
# COMPACT_ATOMS: atom_id res chain seq x y z
N MET A 1 -21.72 39.82 -42.60
CA MET A 1 -21.67 40.58 -43.86
C MET A 1 -21.24 39.61 -44.93
N GLU A 2 -22.09 39.37 -45.92
CA GLU A 2 -21.73 38.70 -47.16
C GLU A 2 -20.70 39.55 -47.91
N THR A 3 -19.58 38.97 -48.29
CA THR A 3 -18.90 39.10 -49.60
C THR A 3 -17.49 38.48 -49.56
N CYS A 4 -17.11 37.83 -50.67
CA CYS A 4 -15.76 37.46 -51.10
C CYS A 4 -15.13 36.14 -50.61
N THR A 5 -15.17 35.12 -51.49
CA THR A 5 -14.01 34.33 -52.04
C THR A 5 -14.38 32.87 -52.40
N LEU A 6 -15.43 32.68 -53.22
CA LEU A 6 -15.77 31.36 -53.81
C LEU A 6 -14.88 30.96 -55.00
N THR A 7 -13.72 31.60 -55.20
CA THR A 7 -12.82 31.32 -56.33
C THR A 7 -11.51 30.63 -55.96
N SER A 8 -11.27 30.27 -54.68
CA SER A 8 -10.00 29.63 -54.25
C SER A 8 -10.13 28.16 -53.78
N ASP A 9 -11.28 27.74 -53.28
CA ASP A 9 -11.44 26.40 -52.69
C ASP A 9 -11.47 25.25 -53.72
N GLU A 10 -11.91 25.49 -54.96
CA GLU A 10 -11.86 24.49 -56.04
C GLU A 10 -10.42 24.17 -56.48
N GLU A 11 -9.55 25.19 -56.50
CA GLU A 11 -8.13 25.07 -56.87
C GLU A 11 -7.37 24.25 -55.80
N TYR A 12 -7.67 24.50 -54.52
CA TYR A 12 -7.12 23.72 -53.42
C TYR A 12 -7.66 22.27 -53.37
N SER A 13 -8.90 22.03 -53.80
CA SER A 13 -9.58 20.71 -53.72
C SER A 13 -8.97 19.65 -54.65
N SER A 14 -8.68 20.00 -55.91
CA SER A 14 -8.10 19.09 -56.92
C SER A 14 -6.73 18.55 -56.49
N PHE A 15 -5.85 19.44 -56.02
CA PHE A 15 -4.50 19.07 -55.59
C PHE A 15 -4.52 18.30 -54.26
N SER A 16 -5.38 18.73 -53.32
CA SER A 16 -5.60 18.02 -52.06
C SER A 16 -5.98 16.55 -52.30
N THR A 17 -6.83 16.27 -53.29
CA THR A 17 -7.25 14.91 -53.63
C THR A 17 -6.08 14.04 -54.12
N THR A 18 -5.14 14.62 -54.87
CA THR A 18 -3.93 13.92 -55.35
C THR A 18 -3.00 13.57 -54.20
N VAL A 19 -2.73 14.53 -53.30
CA VAL A 19 -1.91 14.33 -52.10
C VAL A 19 -2.51 13.24 -51.19
N LEU A 20 -3.84 13.25 -51.02
CA LEU A 20 -4.56 12.25 -50.25
C LEU A 20 -4.46 10.85 -50.87
N ASN A 21 -4.55 10.73 -52.20
CA ASN A 21 -4.44 9.46 -52.89
C ASN A 21 -3.01 8.88 -52.80
N LEU A 22 -1.98 9.71 -52.98
CA LEU A 22 -0.57 9.28 -52.81
C LEU A 22 -0.30 8.77 -51.40
N PHE A 23 -0.90 9.40 -50.38
CA PHE A 23 -0.81 8.93 -49.01
C PHE A 23 -1.53 7.59 -48.79
N LYS A 24 -2.74 7.42 -49.36
CA LYS A 24 -3.49 6.15 -49.31
C LYS A 24 -2.74 4.99 -49.99
N GLU A 25 -2.03 5.28 -51.07
CA GLU A 25 -1.20 4.30 -51.79
C GLU A 25 0.15 4.01 -51.11
N ASN A 26 0.41 4.60 -49.93
CA ASN A 26 1.64 4.46 -49.15
C ASN A 26 2.93 4.89 -49.89
N LYS A 27 2.81 5.81 -50.86
CA LYS A 27 3.93 6.34 -51.64
C LYS A 27 4.55 7.57 -50.95
N LYS A 28 5.27 7.34 -49.85
CA LYS A 28 5.73 8.41 -48.94
C LYS A 28 6.64 9.45 -49.59
N ASP A 29 7.56 9.06 -50.46
CA ASP A 29 8.50 10.00 -51.08
C ASP A 29 7.82 10.86 -52.16
N GLU A 30 6.93 10.26 -52.94
CA GLU A 30 6.09 10.97 -53.93
C GLU A 30 5.10 11.91 -53.25
N PHE A 31 4.50 11.49 -52.13
CA PHE A 31 3.65 12.32 -51.29
C PHE A 31 4.40 13.57 -50.81
N LYS A 32 5.60 13.41 -50.22
CA LYS A 32 6.41 14.54 -49.73
C LYS A 32 6.79 15.49 -50.86
N LYS A 33 7.21 14.95 -52.00
CA LYS A 33 7.58 15.73 -53.18
C LYS A 33 6.40 16.55 -53.70
N HIS A 34 5.24 15.91 -53.91
CA HIS A 34 4.04 16.61 -54.39
C HIS A 34 3.54 17.64 -53.39
N LEU A 35 3.54 17.33 -52.09
CA LEU A 35 3.15 18.28 -51.07
C LEU A 35 4.09 19.49 -51.03
N ARG A 36 5.41 19.31 -51.18
CA ARG A 36 6.34 20.45 -51.29
C ARG A 36 6.11 21.29 -52.54
N GLU A 37 5.88 20.66 -53.69
CA GLU A 37 5.55 21.37 -54.93
C GLU A 37 4.26 22.17 -54.81
N TYR A 38 3.28 21.65 -54.09
CA TYR A 38 2.04 22.35 -53.76
C TYR A 38 2.27 23.60 -52.91
N LEU A 39 2.99 23.44 -51.80
CA LEU A 39 3.31 24.54 -50.89
C LEU A 39 4.14 25.62 -51.59
N ALA A 40 4.97 25.25 -52.57
CA ALA A 40 5.74 26.18 -53.38
C ALA A 40 4.90 26.97 -54.40
N ARG A 41 3.82 26.37 -54.91
CA ARG A 41 2.90 27.01 -55.87
C ARG A 41 1.79 27.80 -55.18
N SER A 42 1.46 27.47 -53.93
CA SER A 42 0.41 28.15 -53.17
C SER A 42 0.81 29.59 -52.82
N SER A 43 -0.13 30.52 -52.98
CA SER A 43 -0.01 31.88 -52.47
C SER A 43 -0.14 31.92 -50.93
N ASP A 44 -0.90 30.99 -50.35
CA ASP A 44 -1.06 30.79 -48.91
C ASP A 44 -0.83 29.31 -48.55
N PRO A 45 0.40 28.93 -48.16
CA PRO A 45 0.72 27.56 -47.77
C PRO A 45 -0.03 27.09 -46.51
N TYR A 46 -0.41 27.99 -45.61
CA TYR A 46 -1.10 27.63 -44.37
C TYR A 46 -2.57 27.30 -44.66
N ARG A 47 -3.26 28.13 -45.45
CA ARG A 47 -4.64 27.86 -45.90
C ARG A 47 -4.72 26.58 -46.70
N ALA A 48 -3.79 26.38 -47.63
CA ALA A 48 -3.69 25.16 -48.43
C ALA A 48 -3.62 23.90 -47.56
N VAL A 49 -2.85 23.95 -46.47
CA VAL A 49 -2.72 22.84 -45.51
C VAL A 49 -3.99 22.65 -44.69
N VAL A 50 -4.63 23.71 -44.19
CA VAL A 50 -5.90 23.59 -43.44
C VAL A 50 -6.96 22.92 -44.30
N VAL A 51 -7.10 23.32 -45.57
CA VAL A 51 -8.04 22.71 -46.53
C VAL A 51 -7.69 21.23 -46.78
N CYS A 52 -6.43 20.93 -47.07
CA CYS A 52 -5.95 19.54 -47.24
C CYS A 52 -6.27 18.66 -46.02
N ILE A 53 -6.06 19.19 -44.82
CA ILE A 53 -6.32 18.48 -43.56
C ILE A 53 -7.81 18.26 -43.37
N LYS A 54 -8.68 19.26 -43.62
CA LYS A 54 -10.14 19.13 -43.52
C LYS A 54 -10.71 18.06 -44.45
N LEU A 55 -10.07 17.82 -45.58
CA LEU A 55 -10.45 16.76 -46.55
C LEU A 55 -9.95 15.36 -46.16
N CYS A 56 -9.09 15.24 -45.13
CA CYS A 56 -8.62 13.94 -44.66
C CYS A 56 -9.74 13.17 -43.93
N PRO A 57 -10.00 11.89 -44.29
CA PRO A 57 -10.93 11.07 -43.54
C PRO A 57 -10.42 10.84 -42.10
N GLY A 58 -11.30 11.02 -41.13
CA GLY A 58 -10.96 10.84 -39.71
C GLY A 58 -10.09 11.96 -39.14
N LEU A 59 -10.27 13.21 -39.62
CA LEU A 59 -9.57 14.44 -39.19
C LEU A 59 -9.14 14.46 -37.71
N PHE A 60 -10.08 14.24 -36.79
CA PHE A 60 -9.87 14.35 -35.34
C PHE A 60 -9.24 13.09 -34.68
N ASN A 61 -9.13 11.99 -35.42
CA ASN A 61 -8.54 10.72 -34.97
C ASN A 61 -7.11 10.51 -35.51
N SER A 62 -6.38 11.61 -35.76
CA SER A 62 -5.05 11.56 -36.34
C SER A 62 -4.03 10.90 -35.40
N LYS A 63 -3.08 10.13 -35.96
CA LYS A 63 -1.91 9.55 -35.27
C LYS A 63 -0.64 10.02 -35.99
N SER A 64 0.55 9.77 -35.44
CA SER A 64 1.81 10.20 -36.05
C SER A 64 2.02 9.70 -37.49
N ASN A 65 1.40 8.58 -37.86
CA ASN A 65 1.45 7.99 -39.21
C ASN A 65 0.22 8.33 -40.07
N THR A 66 -0.67 9.23 -39.67
CA THR A 66 -1.82 9.64 -40.49
C THR A 66 -1.47 10.80 -41.40
N CYS A 67 -2.30 11.00 -42.43
CA CYS A 67 -2.10 12.05 -43.43
C CYS A 67 -2.01 13.44 -42.78
N PRO A 68 -2.94 13.86 -41.87
CA PRO A 68 -2.84 15.18 -41.24
C PRO A 68 -1.53 15.43 -40.50
N ALA A 69 -1.03 14.44 -39.75
CA ALA A 69 0.24 14.58 -39.03
C ALA A 69 1.43 14.77 -39.98
N ASN A 70 1.47 14.00 -41.08
CA ASN A 70 2.56 14.09 -42.06
C ASN A 70 2.48 15.38 -42.88
N ILE A 71 1.28 15.87 -43.18
CA ILE A 71 1.09 17.19 -43.82
C ILE A 71 1.65 18.30 -42.91
N LEU A 72 1.31 18.29 -41.62
CA LEU A 72 1.81 19.28 -40.66
C LEU A 72 3.33 19.22 -40.49
N VAL A 73 3.92 18.03 -40.45
CA VAL A 73 5.39 17.87 -40.38
C VAL A 73 6.06 18.48 -41.61
N GLU A 74 5.53 18.25 -42.81
CA GLU A 74 6.11 18.84 -44.02
C GLU A 74 5.86 20.36 -44.10
N LEU A 75 4.72 20.86 -43.61
CA LEU A 75 4.49 22.31 -43.46
C LEU A 75 5.53 22.94 -42.52
N GLU A 76 5.78 22.34 -41.36
CA GLU A 76 6.78 22.81 -40.39
C GLU A 76 8.18 22.84 -41.02
N ARG A 77 8.55 21.79 -41.77
CA ARG A 77 9.83 21.74 -42.48
C ARG A 77 9.93 22.81 -43.55
N TYR A 78 8.89 22.95 -44.37
CA TYR A 78 8.87 23.90 -45.49
C TYR A 78 8.93 25.36 -45.03
N THR A 79 8.17 25.69 -43.98
CA THR A 79 8.17 27.03 -43.38
C THR A 79 9.43 27.30 -42.56
N GLY A 80 10.13 26.26 -42.08
CA GLY A 80 11.41 26.36 -41.38
C GLY A 80 12.64 26.56 -42.30
N GLU A 81 12.50 26.40 -43.62
CA GLU A 81 13.57 26.67 -44.58
C GLU A 81 13.83 28.19 -44.69
N SER A 82 15.11 28.58 -44.85
CA SER A 82 15.54 29.98 -44.92
C SER A 82 14.74 30.78 -45.96
N ASN A 83 14.25 31.96 -45.58
CA ASN A 83 13.35 32.88 -46.30
C ASN A 83 11.86 32.53 -46.34
N ASN A 84 11.43 31.27 -46.18
CA ASN A 84 10.00 30.94 -46.27
C ASN A 84 9.18 31.42 -45.07
N LYS A 85 9.77 31.39 -43.87
CA LYS A 85 9.10 31.84 -42.63
C LYS A 85 8.67 33.31 -42.69
N GLU A 86 9.55 34.18 -43.16
CA GLU A 86 9.28 35.61 -43.33
C GLU A 86 8.38 35.86 -44.53
N LYS A 87 8.60 35.15 -45.64
CA LYS A 87 7.79 35.26 -46.86
C LYS A 87 6.31 35.04 -46.58
N PHE A 88 5.96 34.01 -45.81
CA PHE A 88 4.57 33.62 -45.57
C PHE A 88 4.03 34.06 -44.19
N SER A 89 4.72 34.94 -43.46
CA SER A 89 4.26 35.36 -42.13
C SER A 89 2.92 36.10 -42.18
N HIS A 90 2.66 36.83 -43.27
CA HIS A 90 1.42 37.58 -43.50
C HIS A 90 0.20 36.68 -43.76
N CYS A 91 0.41 35.41 -44.12
CA CYS A 91 -0.66 34.44 -44.37
C CYS A 91 -1.29 33.90 -43.06
N LEU A 92 -0.59 34.00 -41.93
CA LEU A 92 -1.12 33.62 -40.62
C LEU A 92 -2.01 34.73 -40.07
N THR A 93 -3.22 34.84 -40.61
CA THR A 93 -4.26 35.74 -40.08
C THR A 93 -4.88 35.16 -38.81
N GLU A 94 -5.45 36.02 -37.96
CA GLU A 94 -6.12 35.60 -36.73
C GLU A 94 -7.25 34.59 -37.04
N ASP A 95 -8.05 34.84 -38.08
CA ASP A 95 -9.13 33.93 -38.52
C ASP A 95 -8.61 32.53 -38.87
N LEU A 96 -7.50 32.44 -39.62
CA LEU A 96 -6.91 31.17 -40.01
C LEU A 96 -6.33 30.44 -38.79
N GLN A 97 -5.73 31.18 -37.87
CA GLN A 97 -5.16 30.61 -36.64
C GLN A 97 -6.27 30.11 -35.70
N VAL A 98 -7.40 30.80 -35.60
CA VAL A 98 -8.59 30.34 -34.87
C VAL A 98 -9.15 29.07 -35.52
N GLU A 99 -9.27 29.03 -36.84
CA GLU A 99 -9.71 27.83 -37.57
C GLU A 99 -8.76 26.64 -37.32
N ALA A 100 -7.45 26.87 -37.30
CA ALA A 100 -6.46 25.85 -36.95
C ALA A 100 -6.56 25.41 -35.48
N TYR A 101 -6.84 26.33 -34.56
CA TYR A 101 -7.08 26.03 -33.15
C TYR A 101 -8.31 25.13 -32.96
N GLU A 102 -9.43 25.43 -33.63
CA GLU A 102 -10.65 24.61 -33.57
C GLU A 102 -10.40 23.18 -34.03
N ILE A 103 -9.54 23.00 -35.05
CA ILE A 103 -9.13 21.65 -35.47
C ILE A 103 -8.25 21.00 -34.40
N ALA A 104 -7.29 21.75 -33.85
CA ALA A 104 -6.30 21.26 -32.90
C ALA A 104 -6.92 20.79 -31.58
N ILE A 105 -7.80 21.58 -30.97
CA ILE A 105 -8.41 21.27 -29.66
C ILE A 105 -9.30 20.02 -29.70
N HIS A 106 -9.75 19.61 -30.89
CA HIS A 106 -10.53 18.39 -31.09
C HIS A 106 -9.69 17.16 -31.49
N GLN A 107 -8.38 17.32 -31.72
CA GLN A 107 -7.50 16.18 -32.00
C GLN A 107 -7.35 15.27 -30.78
N LYS A 108 -7.32 13.95 -31.03
CA LYS A 108 -7.04 12.96 -29.96
C LYS A 108 -5.56 12.76 -29.66
N ASN A 109 -4.67 13.12 -30.58
CA ASN A 109 -3.24 12.86 -30.45
C ASN A 109 -2.48 14.12 -30.03
N THR A 110 -1.82 14.07 -28.88
CA THR A 110 -1.07 15.18 -28.29
C THR A 110 0.08 15.68 -29.17
N GLY A 111 0.74 14.79 -29.91
CA GLY A 111 1.78 15.15 -30.87
C GLY A 111 1.24 15.97 -32.04
N VAL A 112 0.03 15.66 -32.52
CA VAL A 112 -0.63 16.42 -33.58
C VAL A 112 -1.08 17.80 -33.06
N ILE A 113 -1.61 17.87 -31.84
CA ILE A 113 -1.95 19.15 -31.19
C ILE A 113 -0.72 20.06 -31.13
N ARG A 114 0.43 19.52 -30.66
CA ARG A 114 1.71 20.25 -30.61
C ARG A 114 2.14 20.76 -31.98
N LEU A 115 1.99 19.95 -33.03
CA LEU A 115 2.29 20.38 -34.40
C LEU A 115 1.41 21.56 -34.83
N PHE A 116 0.10 21.52 -34.57
CA PHE A 116 -0.77 22.67 -34.86
C PHE A 116 -0.32 23.94 -34.13
N VAL A 117 -0.06 23.85 -32.82
CA VAL A 117 0.39 25.01 -32.01
C VAL A 117 1.67 25.62 -32.59
N ARG A 118 2.63 24.79 -33.03
CA ARG A 118 3.89 25.26 -33.62
C ARG A 118 3.71 25.80 -35.05
N CYS A 119 3.10 25.03 -35.94
CA CYS A 119 2.94 25.40 -37.35
C CYS A 119 2.16 26.70 -37.51
N PHE A 120 1.03 26.83 -36.79
CA PHE A 120 0.16 28.00 -36.87
C PHE A 120 0.48 29.07 -35.84
N GLN A 121 1.57 28.89 -35.06
CA GLN A 121 2.06 29.88 -34.09
C GLN A 121 0.97 30.36 -33.13
N LEU A 122 0.12 29.45 -32.65
CA LEU A 122 -1.10 29.78 -31.89
C LEU A 122 -0.80 30.54 -30.59
N VAL A 123 0.42 30.42 -30.06
CA VAL A 123 0.90 31.21 -28.90
C VAL A 123 0.79 32.73 -29.14
N LYS A 124 0.91 33.19 -30.40
CA LYS A 124 0.82 34.62 -30.75
C LYS A 124 -0.57 35.21 -30.56
N ILE A 125 -1.62 34.40 -30.68
CA ILE A 125 -3.02 34.82 -30.53
C ILE A 125 -3.65 34.27 -29.24
N LYS A 126 -2.83 33.84 -28.28
CA LYS A 126 -3.29 33.16 -27.06
C LYS A 126 -4.38 33.93 -26.31
N ASP A 127 -4.31 35.25 -26.29
CA ASP A 127 -5.28 36.08 -25.57
C ASP A 127 -6.69 36.00 -26.18
N PHE A 128 -6.78 35.88 -27.52
CA PHE A 128 -8.05 35.62 -28.23
C PHE A 128 -8.55 34.19 -28.06
N LEU A 129 -7.64 33.23 -27.84
CA LEU A 129 -7.98 31.82 -27.67
C LEU A 129 -8.45 31.49 -26.23
N ILE A 130 -8.09 32.28 -25.21
CA ILE A 130 -8.47 32.02 -23.82
C ILE A 130 -9.99 31.86 -23.64
N PRO A 131 -10.86 32.77 -24.14
CA PRO A 131 -12.31 32.59 -24.04
C PRO A 131 -12.81 31.30 -24.69
N LEU A 132 -12.27 30.96 -25.87
CA LEU A 132 -12.60 29.72 -26.60
C LEU A 132 -12.09 28.46 -25.87
N LEU A 133 -10.98 28.57 -25.15
CA LEU A 133 -10.44 27.48 -24.36
C LEU A 133 -11.26 27.28 -23.08
N ARG A 134 -11.77 28.36 -22.48
CA ARG A 134 -12.64 28.30 -21.30
C ARG A 134 -13.99 27.63 -21.60
N THR A 135 -14.54 27.76 -22.81
CA THR A 135 -15.79 27.06 -23.17
C THR A 135 -15.63 25.54 -23.18
N GLU A 136 -14.41 25.03 -23.35
CA GLU A 136 -14.09 23.59 -23.40
C GLU A 136 -13.89 22.94 -22.02
N LEU A 137 -13.91 23.72 -20.93
CA LEU A 137 -13.69 23.20 -19.56
C LEU A 137 -14.67 22.08 -19.18
N ASN A 138 -15.92 22.16 -19.64
CA ASN A 138 -16.93 21.15 -19.36
C ASN A 138 -16.89 19.94 -20.30
N ALA A 139 -16.16 20.05 -21.42
CA ALA A 139 -16.12 19.04 -22.47
C ALA A 139 -14.93 18.08 -22.31
N ASP A 140 -13.71 18.62 -22.23
CA ASP A 140 -12.48 17.82 -22.13
C ASP A 140 -11.38 18.54 -21.33
N LEU A 141 -11.42 18.35 -20.01
CA LEU A 141 -10.44 18.93 -19.08
C LEU A 141 -8.98 18.59 -19.43
N LYS A 142 -8.72 17.39 -19.96
CA LYS A 142 -7.36 16.96 -20.31
C LYS A 142 -6.81 17.79 -21.46
N ARG A 143 -7.65 18.04 -22.47
CA ARG A 143 -7.28 18.89 -23.61
C ARG A 143 -7.13 20.33 -23.20
N VAL A 144 -8.02 20.84 -22.34
CA VAL A 144 -7.86 22.19 -21.80
C VAL A 144 -6.54 22.34 -21.06
N CYS A 145 -6.19 21.37 -20.20
CA CYS A 145 -4.93 21.36 -19.46
C CYS A 145 -3.70 21.33 -20.39
N LEU A 146 -3.69 20.45 -21.39
CA LEU A 146 -2.61 20.40 -22.37
C LEU A 146 -2.51 21.71 -23.17
N MET A 147 -3.62 22.22 -23.70
CA MET A 147 -3.61 23.42 -24.52
C MET A 147 -3.22 24.67 -23.73
N ALA A 148 -3.71 24.80 -22.49
CA ALA A 148 -3.29 25.88 -21.59
C ALA A 148 -1.76 25.86 -21.34
N THR A 149 -1.20 24.66 -21.22
CA THR A 149 0.26 24.45 -21.10
C THR A 149 1.00 24.85 -22.38
N LEU A 150 0.53 24.39 -23.54
CA LEU A 150 1.17 24.66 -24.84
C LEU A 150 1.10 26.14 -25.25
N LEU A 151 0.02 26.85 -24.87
CA LEU A 151 -0.16 28.27 -25.13
C LEU A 151 0.52 29.17 -24.09
N GLY A 152 0.97 28.62 -22.96
CA GLY A 152 1.57 29.38 -21.87
C GLY A 152 0.58 30.29 -21.14
N VAL A 153 -0.65 29.81 -20.91
CA VAL A 153 -1.76 30.56 -20.30
C VAL A 153 -2.29 29.91 -19.02
N GLN A 154 -1.47 29.10 -18.35
CA GLN A 154 -1.85 28.36 -17.13
C GLN A 154 -2.50 29.26 -16.06
N ASN A 155 -1.98 30.47 -15.85
CA ASN A 155 -2.47 31.41 -14.82
C ASN A 155 -3.89 31.95 -15.06
N HIS A 156 -4.52 31.64 -16.20
CA HIS A 156 -5.91 31.99 -16.48
C HIS A 156 -6.91 30.92 -16.00
N PHE A 157 -6.41 29.80 -15.46
CA PHE A 157 -7.21 28.70 -14.93
C PHE A 157 -6.86 28.50 -13.47
N SER A 158 -7.84 28.43 -12.58
CA SER A 158 -7.60 28.10 -11.17
C SER A 158 -7.33 26.61 -10.99
N THR A 159 -6.61 26.26 -9.91
CA THR A 159 -6.42 24.85 -9.55
C THR A 159 -7.76 24.15 -9.30
N SER A 160 -8.72 24.84 -8.68
CA SER A 160 -10.05 24.30 -8.37
C SER A 160 -10.92 23.99 -9.60
N GLU A 161 -10.79 24.76 -10.69
CA GLU A 161 -11.63 24.56 -11.88
C GLU A 161 -11.04 23.53 -12.87
N LEU A 162 -9.72 23.32 -12.87
CA LEU A 162 -9.03 22.49 -13.87
C LEU A 162 -8.29 21.30 -13.24
N ILE A 163 -7.42 21.54 -12.27
CA ILE A 163 -6.49 20.53 -11.76
C ILE A 163 -7.15 19.62 -10.73
N LEU A 164 -7.93 20.17 -9.80
CA LEU A 164 -8.66 19.40 -8.79
C LEU A 164 -9.67 18.43 -9.43
N PRO A 165 -10.45 18.80 -10.46
CA PRO A 165 -11.29 17.86 -11.21
C PRO A 165 -10.49 16.73 -11.89
N LEU A 166 -9.31 17.02 -12.44
CA LEU A 166 -8.42 15.98 -12.99
C LEU A 166 -7.95 15.02 -11.90
N PHE A 167 -7.64 15.50 -10.70
CA PHE A 167 -7.38 14.62 -9.55
C PHE A 167 -8.60 13.76 -9.20
N LEU A 168 -9.77 14.36 -9.01
CA LEU A 168 -10.99 13.65 -8.60
C LEU A 168 -11.46 12.61 -9.64
N THR A 169 -11.07 12.76 -10.90
CA THR A 169 -11.36 11.80 -11.98
C THR A 169 -10.22 10.80 -12.24
N ASN A 170 -9.20 10.75 -11.37
CA ASN A 170 -8.02 9.88 -11.47
C ASN A 170 -7.18 10.12 -12.75
N HIS A 171 -7.02 11.39 -13.10
CA HIS A 171 -6.33 11.88 -14.30
C HIS A 171 -5.28 12.95 -13.97
N LEU A 172 -4.80 12.99 -12.72
CA LEU A 172 -3.79 13.97 -12.29
C LEU A 172 -2.49 13.89 -13.11
N SER A 173 -2.12 12.69 -13.61
CA SER A 173 -0.95 12.52 -14.48
C SER A 173 -1.02 13.34 -15.77
N ASP A 174 -2.23 13.64 -16.27
CA ASP A 174 -2.41 14.48 -17.46
C ASP A 174 -2.03 15.94 -17.19
N ALA A 175 -1.97 16.36 -15.91
CA ALA A 175 -1.55 17.69 -15.48
C ALA A 175 -0.05 17.78 -15.15
N ASP A 176 0.74 16.72 -15.34
CA ASP A 176 2.16 16.73 -14.96
C ASP A 176 2.98 17.79 -15.69
N GLU A 177 2.74 18.01 -16.98
CA GLU A 177 3.41 19.06 -17.77
C GLU A 177 2.95 20.47 -17.36
N PHE A 178 1.65 20.62 -17.09
CA PHE A 178 1.06 21.86 -16.59
C PHE A 178 1.69 22.24 -15.25
N LEU A 179 1.71 21.31 -14.30
CA LEU A 179 2.27 21.52 -12.97
C LEU A 179 3.78 21.72 -13.02
N GLY A 180 4.50 20.99 -13.88
CA GLY A 180 5.95 21.12 -14.03
C GLY A 180 6.43 22.53 -14.44
N SER A 181 5.55 23.33 -15.04
CA SER A 181 5.81 24.71 -15.46
C SER A 181 5.12 25.77 -14.61
N SER A 182 4.38 25.39 -13.55
CA SER A 182 3.62 26.34 -12.74
C SER A 182 3.71 26.09 -11.22
N PRO A 183 4.69 26.70 -10.53
CA PRO A 183 4.87 26.59 -9.08
C PRO A 183 3.66 27.06 -8.26
N PHE A 184 2.91 28.03 -8.78
CA PHE A 184 1.68 28.52 -8.15
C PHE A 184 0.65 27.40 -7.98
N HIS A 185 0.34 26.67 -9.06
CA HIS A 185 -0.63 25.58 -9.05
C HIS A 185 -0.11 24.35 -8.30
N GLN A 186 1.21 24.10 -8.30
CA GLN A 186 1.81 23.05 -7.47
C GLN A 186 1.46 23.27 -5.99
N LYS A 187 1.71 24.50 -5.50
CA LYS A 187 1.45 24.88 -4.11
C LYS A 187 -0.05 24.88 -3.80
N GLU A 188 -0.86 25.48 -4.67
CA GLU A 188 -2.31 25.58 -4.49
C GLU A 188 -2.97 24.19 -4.48
N LEU A 189 -2.56 23.27 -5.36
CA LEU A 189 -3.07 21.88 -5.37
C LEU A 189 -2.80 21.17 -4.04
N VAL A 190 -1.58 21.26 -3.53
CA VAL A 190 -1.20 20.62 -2.26
C VAL A 190 -2.04 21.16 -1.10
N LEU A 191 -2.26 22.48 -1.05
CA LEU A 191 -3.10 23.11 -0.02
C LEU A 191 -4.58 22.74 -0.15
N LEU A 192 -5.11 22.65 -1.37
CA LEU A 192 -6.50 22.22 -1.61
C LEU A 192 -6.71 20.76 -1.19
N LEU A 193 -5.78 19.88 -1.52
CA LEU A 193 -5.83 18.48 -1.09
C LEU A 193 -5.72 18.34 0.43
N ASP A 194 -4.88 19.16 1.07
CA ASP A 194 -4.79 19.19 2.54
C ASP A 194 -6.11 19.66 3.17
N GLY A 195 -6.76 20.69 2.62
CA GLY A 195 -8.08 21.14 3.04
C GLY A 195 -9.14 20.03 2.96
N LEU A 196 -9.11 19.20 1.90
CA LEU A 196 -10.01 18.05 1.76
C LEU A 196 -9.80 16.96 2.83
N LEU A 197 -8.62 16.89 3.47
CA LEU A 197 -8.39 16.01 4.62
C LEU A 197 -8.98 16.59 5.92
N GLY A 198 -9.11 17.91 5.99
CA GLY A 198 -9.60 18.64 7.17
C GLY A 198 -11.12 18.76 7.25
N GLU A 199 -11.82 18.74 6.12
CA GLU A 199 -13.29 18.73 6.11
C GLU A 199 -13.82 17.40 6.64
N GLU A 200 -14.73 17.42 7.61
CA GLU A 200 -15.55 16.27 8.00
C GLU A 200 -16.38 15.83 6.78
N ALA A 201 -15.80 14.94 5.95
CA ALA A 201 -16.38 14.27 4.79
C ALA A 201 -17.71 14.89 4.28
N CYS A 202 -17.63 16.00 3.54
CA CYS A 202 -18.83 16.68 3.05
C CYS A 202 -19.67 15.76 2.13
N SER A 203 -20.85 15.43 2.62
CA SER A 203 -21.93 14.73 1.95
C SER A 203 -22.58 15.62 0.88
N SER A 204 -21.93 15.75 -0.27
CA SER A 204 -22.57 16.17 -1.51
C SER A 204 -22.30 15.13 -2.59
N ASP A 205 -23.35 14.41 -2.99
CA ASP A 205 -23.28 13.35 -3.99
C ASP A 205 -22.96 13.95 -5.37
N PRO A 206 -21.87 13.51 -6.05
CA PRO A 206 -21.60 13.93 -7.42
C PRO A 206 -22.57 13.27 -8.42
N PRO A 207 -22.76 13.87 -9.62
CA PRO A 207 -23.64 13.35 -10.65
C PRO A 207 -23.30 11.90 -11.06
N LYS A 208 -24.35 11.09 -11.27
CA LYS A 208 -24.35 9.61 -11.28
C LYS A 208 -23.42 8.93 -12.31
N SER A 209 -22.91 9.64 -13.32
CA SER A 209 -22.08 9.06 -14.40
C SER A 209 -20.56 9.05 -14.10
N GLN A 210 -20.07 9.87 -13.15
CA GLN A 210 -18.65 9.90 -12.74
C GLN A 210 -18.45 9.56 -11.24
N ALA A 211 -19.55 9.36 -10.51
CA ALA A 211 -19.56 9.25 -9.05
C ALA A 211 -18.70 8.12 -8.45
N LYS A 212 -18.49 7.01 -9.17
CA LYS A 212 -17.69 5.88 -8.63
C LYS A 212 -16.20 6.23 -8.48
N ASN A 213 -15.60 6.88 -9.48
CA ASN A 213 -14.17 7.23 -9.43
C ASN A 213 -13.93 8.41 -8.47
N VAL A 214 -14.85 9.38 -8.44
CA VAL A 214 -14.77 10.53 -7.53
C VAL A 214 -14.86 10.11 -6.06
N LYS A 215 -15.73 9.12 -5.73
CA LYS A 215 -15.83 8.59 -4.36
C LYS A 215 -14.53 7.93 -3.89
N ASN A 216 -13.82 7.22 -4.76
CA ASN A 216 -12.54 6.61 -4.41
C ASN A 216 -11.41 7.65 -4.24
N MET A 217 -11.41 8.73 -5.04
CA MET A 217 -10.39 9.78 -4.96
C MET A 217 -10.56 10.69 -3.74
N ARG A 218 -11.76 10.75 -3.16
CA ARG A 218 -12.05 11.45 -1.88
C ARG A 218 -11.70 10.62 -0.65
N ASP A 219 -11.20 9.39 -0.81
CA ASP A 219 -10.74 8.59 0.32
C ASP A 219 -9.53 9.29 1.00
N PRO A 220 -9.59 9.55 2.32
CA PRO A 220 -8.51 10.25 3.03
C PRO A 220 -7.13 9.59 2.88
N LYS A 221 -7.06 8.25 2.74
CA LYS A 221 -5.80 7.55 2.49
C LYS A 221 -5.25 7.89 1.11
N VAL A 222 -6.10 7.93 0.08
CA VAL A 222 -5.69 8.27 -1.29
C VAL A 222 -5.21 9.72 -1.38
N ILE A 223 -5.92 10.64 -0.70
CA ILE A 223 -5.52 12.04 -0.64
C ILE A 223 -4.17 12.16 0.10
N CYS A 224 -4.02 11.54 1.27
CA CYS A 224 -2.78 11.55 2.04
C CYS A 224 -1.59 10.99 1.23
N ASP A 225 -1.76 9.83 0.58
CA ASP A 225 -0.72 9.24 -0.27
C ASP A 225 -0.35 10.14 -1.46
N THR A 226 -1.33 10.87 -2.01
CA THR A 226 -1.11 11.81 -3.11
C THR A 226 -0.33 13.04 -2.63
N ILE A 227 -0.73 13.65 -1.50
CA ILE A 227 0.01 14.77 -0.89
C ILE A 227 1.46 14.37 -0.64
N GLY A 228 1.71 13.20 -0.02
CA GLY A 228 3.06 12.71 0.23
C GLY A 228 3.93 12.58 -1.04
N LYS A 229 3.34 12.12 -2.15
CA LYS A 229 4.03 12.07 -3.46
C LYS A 229 4.32 13.45 -4.01
N LEU A 230 3.39 14.41 -3.89
CA LEU A 230 3.54 15.76 -4.41
C LEU A 230 4.56 16.57 -3.60
N LEU A 231 4.54 16.48 -2.26
CA LEU A 231 5.55 17.10 -1.39
C LEU A 231 6.96 16.66 -1.80
N LYS A 232 7.16 15.35 -2.03
CA LYS A 232 8.44 14.82 -2.51
C LYS A 232 8.78 15.26 -3.95
N LYS A 233 7.78 15.26 -4.84
CA LYS A 233 7.97 15.60 -6.26
C LYS A 233 8.37 17.07 -6.45
N PHE A 234 7.82 17.97 -5.64
CA PHE A 234 8.02 19.42 -5.74
C PHE A 234 8.94 19.99 -4.65
N ASP A 235 9.53 19.14 -3.81
CA ASP A 235 10.43 19.52 -2.71
C ASP A 235 9.80 20.54 -1.74
N PHE A 236 8.56 20.26 -1.32
CA PHE A 236 7.84 21.08 -0.35
C PHE A 236 7.95 20.50 1.07
N SER A 237 8.02 21.39 2.07
CA SER A 237 7.97 21.03 3.48
C SER A 237 6.59 20.52 3.87
N SER A 238 6.52 19.41 4.61
CA SER A 238 5.27 18.88 5.16
C SER A 238 4.58 19.82 6.16
N SER A 239 5.32 20.77 6.73
CA SER A 239 4.79 21.77 7.67
C SER A 239 3.71 22.68 7.05
N MET A 240 3.60 22.73 5.72
CA MET A 240 2.54 23.48 5.04
C MET A 240 1.18 22.76 5.00
N CYS A 241 1.15 21.48 5.38
CA CYS A 241 -0.02 20.60 5.28
C CYS A 241 -0.42 20.07 6.68
N PRO A 242 -1.05 20.90 7.53
CA PRO A 242 -1.40 20.51 8.90
C PRO A 242 -2.36 19.31 8.96
N HIS A 243 -3.34 19.20 8.05
CA HIS A 243 -4.31 18.09 8.09
C HIS A 243 -3.68 16.76 7.67
N PHE A 244 -2.77 16.79 6.70
CA PHE A 244 -1.93 15.65 6.31
C PHE A 244 -1.08 15.17 7.49
N MET A 245 -0.38 16.08 8.18
CA MET A 245 0.45 15.75 9.34
C MET A 245 -0.38 15.12 10.45
N ARG A 246 -1.51 15.74 10.80
CA ARG A 246 -2.49 15.23 11.78
C ARG A 246 -3.00 13.83 11.40
N TYR A 247 -3.42 13.62 10.15
CA TYR A 247 -3.92 12.33 9.67
C TYR A 247 -2.89 11.21 9.83
N ARG A 248 -1.61 11.50 9.52
CA ARG A 248 -0.51 10.53 9.67
C ARG A 248 -0.17 10.27 11.13
N ALA A 249 -0.14 11.29 11.98
CA ALA A 249 0.11 11.15 13.42
C ALA A 249 -0.94 10.22 14.06
N LEU A 250 -2.23 10.45 13.76
CA LEU A 250 -3.31 9.57 14.18
C LEU A 250 -3.18 8.15 13.63
N GLY A 251 -2.68 7.99 12.39
CA GLY A 251 -2.33 6.70 11.81
C GLY A 251 -1.27 5.95 12.61
N GLY A 252 -0.21 6.66 12.99
CA GLY A 252 0.86 6.14 13.86
C GLY A 252 0.33 5.70 15.22
N LEU A 253 -0.44 6.55 15.90
CA LEU A 253 -1.08 6.20 17.18
C LEU A 253 -1.95 4.95 17.05
N ARG A 254 -2.83 4.87 16.04
CA ARG A 254 -3.68 3.68 15.81
C ARG A 254 -2.85 2.41 15.66
N PHE A 255 -1.73 2.47 14.94
CA PHE A 255 -0.83 1.35 14.77
C PHE A 255 -0.15 0.95 16.09
N MET A 256 0.30 1.94 16.88
CA MET A 256 0.92 1.68 18.17
C MET A 256 -0.03 1.03 19.16
N PHE A 257 -1.28 1.52 19.24
CA PHE A 257 -2.31 0.90 20.06
C PHE A 257 -2.61 -0.54 19.63
N TYR A 258 -2.64 -0.81 18.32
CA TYR A 258 -2.77 -2.18 17.82
C TYR A 258 -1.59 -3.05 18.28
N LYS A 259 -0.36 -2.54 18.15
CA LYS A 259 0.87 -3.23 18.58
C LYS A 259 0.85 -3.58 20.08
N TYR A 260 0.48 -2.61 20.91
CA TYR A 260 0.43 -2.78 22.36
C TYR A 260 -0.74 -3.67 22.82
N TYR A 261 -1.98 -3.34 22.45
CA TYR A 261 -3.17 -4.04 22.98
C TYR A 261 -3.50 -5.35 22.28
N ILE A 262 -3.25 -5.45 20.96
CA ILE A 262 -3.69 -6.60 20.14
C ILE A 262 -2.53 -7.53 19.82
N ALA A 263 -1.44 -7.01 19.23
CA ALA A 263 -0.30 -7.84 18.86
C ALA A 263 0.55 -8.24 20.07
N LYS A 264 0.53 -7.43 21.14
CA LYS A 264 1.30 -7.63 22.38
C LYS A 264 2.80 -7.82 22.14
N ASP A 265 3.33 -7.11 21.14
CA ASP A 265 4.73 -7.18 20.73
C ASP A 265 5.45 -5.83 20.91
N MET A 266 4.92 -4.98 21.81
CA MET A 266 5.47 -3.68 22.16
C MET A 266 5.50 -3.52 23.69
N PRO A 267 6.65 -3.20 24.28
CA PRO A 267 6.75 -2.97 25.71
C PRO A 267 6.07 -1.65 26.09
N LYS A 268 5.58 -1.59 27.31
CA LYS A 268 4.85 -0.44 27.83
C LYS A 268 5.67 0.85 27.82
N SER A 269 6.94 0.77 28.20
CA SER A 269 7.88 1.90 28.15
C SER A 269 7.95 2.51 26.74
N ALA A 270 8.10 1.67 25.72
CA ALA A 270 8.09 2.09 24.32
C ALA A 270 6.74 2.70 23.91
N PHE A 271 5.62 2.05 24.28
CA PHE A 271 4.28 2.53 23.96
C PHE A 271 4.05 3.97 24.46
N TYR A 272 4.27 4.22 25.75
CA TYR A 272 4.10 5.55 26.31
C TYR A 272 5.14 6.55 25.79
N SER A 273 6.41 6.14 25.63
CA SER A 273 7.46 7.03 25.11
C SER A 273 7.14 7.55 23.71
N LEU A 274 6.74 6.68 22.79
CA LEU A 274 6.37 7.05 21.43
C LEU A 274 5.09 7.90 21.37
N ILE A 275 4.12 7.66 22.27
CA ILE A 275 2.92 8.52 22.36
C ILE A 275 3.33 9.93 22.81
N ASN A 276 4.17 10.05 23.84
CA ASN A 276 4.64 11.35 24.34
C ASN A 276 5.30 12.17 23.23
N ASP A 277 6.17 11.55 22.45
CA ASP A 277 6.81 12.21 21.30
C ASP A 277 5.78 12.63 20.25
N THR A 278 4.82 11.77 19.93
CA THR A 278 3.78 12.07 18.93
C THR A 278 2.91 13.25 19.36
N VAL A 279 2.50 13.31 20.63
CA VAL A 279 1.68 14.42 21.17
C VAL A 279 2.50 15.70 21.31
N LYS A 280 3.79 15.59 21.65
CA LYS A 280 4.71 16.74 21.70
C LYS A 280 4.87 17.38 20.32
N GLU A 281 4.96 16.56 19.27
CA GLU A 281 5.05 17.01 17.87
C GLU A 281 3.69 17.50 17.34
N HIS A 282 2.58 16.93 17.83
CA HIS A 282 1.21 17.22 17.37
C HIS A 282 0.23 17.41 18.55
N PRO A 283 0.22 18.56 19.24
CA PRO A 283 -0.63 18.77 20.41
C PRO A 283 -2.14 18.69 20.13
N ASP A 284 -2.53 18.95 18.88
CA ASP A 284 -3.92 18.98 18.42
C ASP A 284 -4.60 17.60 18.44
N ILE A 285 -3.86 16.49 18.53
CA ILE A 285 -4.41 15.13 18.54
C ILE A 285 -4.75 14.61 19.95
N SER A 286 -4.61 15.44 20.99
CA SER A 286 -4.79 15.03 22.39
C SER A 286 -6.17 14.41 22.66
N SER A 287 -7.25 15.01 22.13
CA SER A 287 -8.61 14.45 22.25
C SER A 287 -8.74 13.09 21.52
N ASP A 288 -8.14 12.94 20.34
CA ASP A 288 -8.17 11.67 19.61
C ASP A 288 -7.38 10.57 20.32
N LEU A 289 -6.27 10.92 20.98
CA LEU A 289 -5.51 10.00 21.82
C LEU A 289 -6.39 9.43 22.93
N LEU A 290 -7.14 10.29 23.64
CA LEU A 290 -8.06 9.84 24.68
C LEU A 290 -9.15 8.92 24.11
N LYS A 291 -9.72 9.26 22.94
CA LYS A 291 -10.68 8.39 22.24
C LYS A 291 -10.09 7.03 21.86
N LEU A 292 -8.79 6.96 21.56
CA LEU A 292 -8.11 5.69 21.34
C LEU A 292 -8.02 4.88 22.64
N PHE A 293 -7.62 5.47 23.76
CA PHE A 293 -7.63 4.78 25.05
C PHE A 293 -9.00 4.23 25.44
N ILE A 294 -10.06 5.05 25.29
CA ILE A 294 -11.46 4.62 25.51
C ILE A 294 -11.82 3.43 24.63
N ARG A 295 -11.43 3.46 23.34
CA ARG A 295 -11.70 2.36 22.39
C ARG A 295 -11.07 1.03 22.82
N TYR A 296 -9.98 1.07 23.56
CA TYR A 296 -9.32 -0.12 24.12
C TYR A 296 -9.67 -0.37 25.59
N ILE A 297 -10.63 0.41 26.14
CA ILE A 297 -11.13 0.29 27.52
C ILE A 297 -10.01 0.53 28.56
N ASP A 298 -9.04 1.38 28.22
CA ASP A 298 -7.96 1.76 29.13
C ASP A 298 -8.20 3.19 29.64
N PHE A 299 -9.11 3.32 30.60
CA PHE A 299 -9.43 4.61 31.22
C PHE A 299 -8.28 5.15 32.06
N GLU A 300 -7.42 4.30 32.61
CA GLU A 300 -6.29 4.76 33.41
C GLU A 300 -5.18 5.35 32.56
N GLY A 301 -4.88 4.76 31.40
CA GLY A 301 -4.04 5.39 30.39
C GLY A 301 -4.63 6.71 29.90
N ALA A 302 -5.94 6.80 29.69
CA ALA A 302 -6.61 8.06 29.34
C ALA A 302 -6.42 9.12 30.44
N ILE A 303 -6.69 8.78 31.70
CA ILE A 303 -6.57 9.69 32.85
C ILE A 303 -5.12 10.12 33.07
N TYR A 304 -4.16 9.21 32.86
CA TYR A 304 -2.75 9.54 32.87
C TYR A 304 -2.41 10.64 31.86
N TYR A 305 -2.93 10.57 30.63
CA TYR A 305 -2.70 11.61 29.64
C TYR A 305 -3.51 12.89 29.89
N VAL A 306 -4.67 12.82 30.55
CA VAL A 306 -5.36 14.02 31.06
C VAL A 306 -4.46 14.77 32.06
N ALA A 307 -3.89 14.05 33.04
CA ALA A 307 -2.96 14.62 34.00
C ALA A 307 -1.66 15.12 33.34
N LYS A 308 -1.06 14.32 32.46
CA LYS A 308 0.24 14.60 31.82
C LYS A 308 0.20 15.80 30.88
N LEU A 309 -0.88 15.95 30.12
CA LEU A 309 -1.07 17.04 29.17
C LEU A 309 -1.80 18.24 29.80
N ASN A 310 -2.22 18.12 31.07
CA ASN A 310 -2.96 19.13 31.81
C ASN A 310 -4.22 19.60 31.05
N LEU A 311 -5.02 18.63 30.58
CA LEU A 311 -6.23 18.90 29.79
C LEU A 311 -7.37 19.43 30.67
N SER A 312 -8.16 20.35 30.12
CA SER A 312 -9.37 20.86 30.77
C SER A 312 -10.53 19.85 30.65
N GLU A 313 -11.64 20.07 31.39
CA GLU A 313 -12.86 19.28 31.18
C GLU A 313 -13.38 19.45 29.74
N ASP A 314 -13.27 20.64 29.13
CA ASP A 314 -13.74 20.88 27.76
C ASP A 314 -12.95 20.10 26.70
N ASP A 315 -11.68 19.79 26.97
CA ASP A 315 -10.78 19.06 26.06
C ASP A 315 -10.80 17.53 26.30
N THR A 316 -11.54 17.09 27.32
CA THR A 316 -11.59 15.70 27.77
C THR A 316 -12.93 15.06 27.37
N PRO A 317 -12.94 13.87 26.74
CA PRO A 317 -14.19 13.17 26.42
C PRO A 317 -15.04 12.89 27.67
N ASP A 318 -16.36 13.02 27.53
CA ASP A 318 -17.33 12.84 28.63
C ASP A 318 -17.15 11.51 29.36
N GLU A 319 -16.86 10.42 28.64
CA GLU A 319 -16.67 9.10 29.25
C GLU A 319 -15.46 9.05 30.21
N VAL A 320 -14.41 9.82 29.93
CA VAL A 320 -13.23 9.91 30.81
C VAL A 320 -13.56 10.78 32.02
N ILE A 321 -14.30 11.87 31.84
CA ILE A 321 -14.76 12.74 32.94
C ILE A 321 -15.64 11.95 33.91
N GLU A 322 -16.61 11.18 33.39
CA GLU A 322 -17.46 10.33 34.21
C GLU A 322 -16.65 9.29 35.00
N HIS A 323 -15.65 8.67 34.34
CA HIS A 323 -14.77 7.72 35.01
C HIS A 323 -13.90 8.38 36.10
N MET A 324 -13.37 9.58 35.85
CA MET A 324 -12.63 10.35 36.85
C MET A 324 -13.49 10.74 38.05
N ARG A 325 -14.77 11.08 37.82
CA ARG A 325 -15.73 11.38 38.90
C ARG A 325 -16.07 10.14 39.71
N MET A 326 -16.13 8.98 39.07
CA MET A 326 -16.38 7.70 39.74
C MET A 326 -15.17 7.23 40.57
N TYR A 327 -13.95 7.53 40.10
CA TYR A 327 -12.69 7.10 40.71
C TYR A 327 -11.70 8.27 40.88
N PRO A 328 -11.95 9.22 41.80
CA PRO A 328 -11.16 10.43 41.94
C PRO A 328 -9.69 10.17 42.32
N ASP A 329 -9.42 9.08 43.05
CA ASP A 329 -8.07 8.69 43.46
C ASP A 329 -7.14 8.38 42.28
N LEU A 330 -7.69 7.92 41.14
CA LEU A 330 -6.91 7.60 39.94
C LEU A 330 -6.27 8.85 39.32
N LEU A 331 -6.95 10.00 39.38
CA LEU A 331 -6.40 11.25 38.87
C LEU A 331 -5.23 11.72 39.74
N GLU A 332 -5.37 11.65 41.07
CA GLU A 332 -4.30 12.02 41.99
C GLU A 332 -3.09 11.08 41.87
N ALA A 333 -3.33 9.78 41.76
CA ALA A 333 -2.27 8.81 41.46
C ALA A 333 -1.58 9.10 40.12
N SER A 334 -2.35 9.43 39.08
CA SER A 334 -1.81 9.80 37.76
C SER A 334 -0.94 11.04 37.81
N LYS A 335 -1.36 12.08 38.54
CA LYS A 335 -0.52 13.28 38.77
C LYS A 335 0.79 12.92 39.46
N HIS A 336 0.74 12.03 40.45
CA HIS A 336 1.94 11.56 41.14
C HIS A 336 2.89 10.83 40.19
N TYR A 337 2.40 9.89 39.37
CA TYR A 337 3.22 9.19 38.37
C TYR A 337 3.88 10.16 37.39
N VAL A 338 3.15 11.19 36.92
CA VAL A 338 3.70 12.20 36.01
C VAL A 338 4.84 12.99 36.67
N VAL A 339 4.68 13.38 37.94
CA VAL A 339 5.71 14.13 38.69
C VAL A 339 6.94 13.27 38.96
N GLU A 340 6.77 12.00 39.30
CA GLU A 340 7.88 11.07 39.55
C GLU A 340 8.51 10.50 38.27
N GLY A 341 7.93 10.79 37.09
CA GLY A 341 8.40 10.25 35.82
C GLY A 341 8.13 8.75 35.65
N GLN A 342 7.21 8.19 36.43
CA GLN A 342 6.80 6.79 36.40
C GLN A 342 5.65 6.56 35.42
N LEU A 343 5.43 5.29 35.05
CA LEU A 343 4.29 4.87 34.25
C LEU A 343 3.19 4.31 35.15
N PRO A 344 1.89 4.46 34.81
CA PRO A 344 0.81 3.89 35.60
C PRO A 344 0.94 2.37 35.59
N TYR A 345 0.94 1.70 36.74
CA TYR A 345 1.26 0.27 36.92
C TYR A 345 2.70 -0.09 36.51
N ASP A 346 3.58 -0.23 37.50
CA ASP A 346 4.80 -1.00 37.30
C ASP A 346 4.40 -2.44 36.97
N ALA A 347 4.69 -2.85 35.73
CA ALA A 347 4.59 -4.25 35.36
C ALA A 347 5.80 -4.93 35.99
N ASP A 348 5.55 -5.94 36.82
CA ASP A 348 6.53 -6.92 37.21
C ASP A 348 7.41 -7.26 36.01
N GLU A 349 8.73 -7.25 36.19
CA GLU A 349 9.69 -7.68 35.17
C GLU A 349 9.30 -9.08 34.69
N GLU A 350 8.58 -9.17 33.56
CA GLU A 350 8.23 -10.47 32.98
C GLU A 350 9.53 -11.24 32.74
N GLU A 351 9.68 -12.36 33.46
CA GLU A 351 10.87 -13.20 33.49
C GLU A 351 11.38 -13.49 32.07
N THR A 352 12.60 -13.07 31.77
CA THR A 352 13.35 -13.40 30.54
C THR A 352 13.75 -14.88 30.44
N SER A 353 13.24 -15.73 31.34
CA SER A 353 13.67 -17.11 31.61
C SER A 353 13.65 -18.04 30.37
N GLY A 354 12.95 -17.67 29.30
CA GLY A 354 12.89 -18.39 28.02
C GLY A 354 13.78 -17.88 26.86
N CYS A 355 14.46 -16.74 27.00
CA CYS A 355 15.19 -16.10 25.90
C CYS A 355 16.69 -16.51 25.84
N TYR A 356 17.30 -16.26 24.69
CA TYR A 356 18.74 -16.41 24.49
C TYR A 356 19.51 -15.44 25.39
N SER A 357 20.42 -15.96 26.21
CA SER A 357 21.26 -15.17 27.11
C SER A 357 22.52 -14.70 26.40
N LEU A 358 22.91 -13.44 26.62
CA LEU A 358 24.17 -12.90 26.13
C LEU A 358 25.35 -13.75 26.61
N THR A 359 26.28 -14.03 25.70
CA THR A 359 27.54 -14.72 25.98
C THR A 359 28.66 -13.77 26.42
N VAL A 360 28.34 -12.47 26.57
CA VAL A 360 29.25 -11.40 26.96
C VAL A 360 28.84 -10.84 28.32
N SER A 361 29.84 -10.46 29.14
CA SER A 361 29.62 -9.78 30.42
C SER A 361 29.02 -8.38 30.21
N GLU A 362 28.21 -7.90 31.15
CA GLU A 362 27.71 -6.51 31.11
C GLU A 362 28.87 -5.48 31.11
N GLU A 363 30.01 -5.81 31.74
CA GLU A 363 31.21 -4.95 31.78
C GLU A 363 31.91 -4.80 30.42
N ASP A 364 31.66 -5.74 29.50
CA ASP A 364 32.20 -5.75 28.14
C ASP A 364 31.22 -5.13 27.12
N ILE A 365 30.08 -4.60 27.58
CA ILE A 365 29.16 -3.78 26.80
C ILE A 365 29.48 -2.30 27.08
N ILE A 366 30.12 -1.66 26.10
CA ILE A 366 30.63 -0.30 26.23
C ILE A 366 29.72 0.64 25.48
N LEU A 367 29.00 1.51 26.21
CA LEU A 367 28.35 2.67 25.62
C LEU A 367 29.44 3.70 25.28
N VAL A 368 29.41 4.20 24.05
CA VAL A 368 30.38 5.17 23.55
C VAL A 368 29.64 6.47 23.28
N ASP A 369 29.86 7.47 24.13
CA ASP A 369 29.23 8.78 24.03
C ASP A 369 30.23 9.96 24.07
N THR A 370 31.52 9.67 24.27
CA THR A 370 32.63 10.63 24.20
C THR A 370 33.59 10.38 23.02
N ILE A 371 34.43 11.37 22.70
CA ILE A 371 35.44 11.25 21.64
C ILE A 371 36.56 10.29 22.04
N GLU A 372 36.98 10.31 23.30
CA GLU A 372 38.02 9.44 23.83
C GLU A 372 37.61 7.96 23.74
N GLU A 373 36.39 7.64 24.16
CA GLU A 373 35.82 6.29 24.02
C GLU A 373 35.65 5.90 22.55
N PHE A 374 35.27 6.85 21.70
CA PHE A 374 35.16 6.61 20.26
C PHE A 374 36.52 6.23 19.65
N GLU A 375 37.59 6.93 20.00
CA GLU A 375 38.94 6.62 19.53
C GLU A 375 39.41 5.24 20.02
N MET A 376 39.15 4.92 21.29
CA MET A 376 39.43 3.59 21.86
C MET A 376 38.66 2.49 21.14
N CYS A 377 37.36 2.70 20.91
CA CYS A 377 36.49 1.80 20.15
C CYS A 377 37.04 1.59 18.74
N ALA A 378 37.32 2.67 18.01
CA ALA A 378 37.85 2.60 16.64
C ALA A 378 39.18 1.84 16.57
N GLY A 379 40.07 2.02 17.55
CA GLY A 379 41.31 1.26 17.66
C GLY A 379 41.06 -0.24 17.82
N HIS A 380 40.17 -0.62 18.74
CA HIS A 380 39.80 -2.03 19.00
C HIS A 380 39.13 -2.68 17.79
N LEU A 381 38.21 -1.98 17.13
CA LEU A 381 37.52 -2.47 15.93
C LEU A 381 38.49 -2.71 14.77
N LYS A 382 39.45 -1.80 14.54
CA LYS A 382 40.47 -1.96 13.48
C LYS A 382 41.41 -3.14 13.71
N ALA A 383 41.66 -3.50 14.95
CA ALA A 383 42.50 -4.65 15.32
C ALA A 383 41.76 -6.00 15.26
N SER A 384 40.43 -5.98 15.12
CA SER A 384 39.60 -7.18 15.16
C SER A 384 39.39 -7.76 13.74
N PRO A 385 39.64 -9.06 13.52
CA PRO A 385 39.49 -9.69 12.20
C PRO A 385 38.03 -9.95 11.81
N LEU A 386 37.12 -9.97 12.79
CA LEU A 386 35.71 -10.24 12.65
C LEU A 386 34.93 -9.22 13.49
N LEU A 387 33.94 -8.60 12.84
CA LEU A 387 32.99 -7.69 13.45
C LEU A 387 31.57 -8.09 13.07
N SER A 388 30.62 -7.87 13.96
CA SER A 388 29.21 -7.78 13.59
C SER A 388 28.73 -6.34 13.74
N VAL A 389 27.72 -5.97 12.94
CA VAL A 389 27.22 -4.60 12.82
C VAL A 389 25.71 -4.63 12.75
N ASP A 390 25.09 -3.69 13.46
CA ASP A 390 23.66 -3.41 13.40
C ASP A 390 23.42 -1.90 13.60
N ALA A 391 22.20 -1.41 13.40
CA ALA A 391 21.84 -0.02 13.71
C ALA A 391 20.39 0.09 14.21
N GLU A 392 20.13 1.04 15.10
CA GLU A 392 18.79 1.30 15.62
C GLU A 392 18.35 2.75 15.40
N TRP A 393 17.07 2.95 15.13
CA TRP A 393 16.47 4.27 14.90
C TRP A 393 15.04 4.35 15.43
N LYS A 394 14.59 5.57 15.74
CA LYS A 394 13.20 5.81 16.14
C LYS A 394 12.27 5.47 14.96
N PRO A 395 11.25 4.62 15.15
CA PRO A 395 10.24 4.36 14.12
C PRO A 395 9.54 5.65 13.70
N THR A 396 9.43 5.90 12.39
CA THR A 396 8.70 7.05 11.86
C THR A 396 7.45 6.58 11.10
N PHE A 397 6.29 7.17 11.40
CA PHE A 397 5.03 6.83 10.72
C PHE A 397 4.77 7.71 9.49
N GLY A 398 5.85 8.16 8.84
CA GLY A 398 5.82 9.11 7.73
C GLY A 398 5.40 10.54 8.12
N THR A 399 5.38 10.86 9.42
CA THR A 399 5.20 12.21 9.98
C THR A 399 6.53 12.94 10.19
N GLY A 400 7.65 12.21 10.25
CA GLY A 400 8.96 12.76 10.60
C GLY A 400 9.89 12.97 9.40
N PRO A 401 11.07 13.60 9.63
CA PRO A 401 12.17 13.58 8.68
C PRO A 401 12.58 12.14 8.33
N VAL A 402 13.46 12.01 7.33
CA VAL A 402 14.08 10.71 6.94
C VAL A 402 14.50 9.93 8.19
N GLU A 403 14.38 8.59 8.18
CA GLU A 403 14.88 7.76 9.27
C GLU A 403 16.36 8.07 9.51
N HIS A 404 16.70 8.52 10.73
CA HIS A 404 18.06 8.81 11.17
C HIS A 404 18.49 7.77 12.19
N ALA A 405 19.67 7.18 12.00
CA ALA A 405 20.24 6.24 12.96
C ALA A 405 20.50 6.94 14.29
N ALA A 406 20.01 6.35 15.38
CA ALA A 406 20.18 6.83 16.74
C ALA A 406 21.26 6.05 17.50
N LEU A 407 21.51 4.80 17.13
CA LEU A 407 22.55 3.95 17.70
C LEU A 407 23.21 3.13 16.58
N LEU A 408 24.53 2.95 16.66
CA LEU A 408 25.30 2.06 15.80
C LEU A 408 26.05 1.06 16.68
N GLN A 409 25.80 -0.23 16.49
CA GLN A 409 26.36 -1.27 17.32
C GLN A 409 27.46 -2.02 16.57
N PHE A 410 28.51 -2.37 17.30
CA PHE A 410 29.53 -3.31 16.85
C PHE A 410 29.76 -4.38 17.90
N ALA A 411 29.90 -5.64 17.50
CA ALA A 411 30.50 -6.65 18.36
C ALA A 411 31.78 -7.22 17.75
N THR A 412 32.73 -7.51 18.64
CA THR A 412 33.95 -8.27 18.37
C THR A 412 33.84 -9.62 19.08
N ALA A 413 34.90 -10.43 19.01
CA ALA A 413 34.93 -11.69 19.76
C ALA A 413 34.78 -11.49 21.29
N THR A 414 35.22 -10.34 21.81
CA THR A 414 35.31 -10.10 23.26
C THR A 414 34.43 -8.97 23.78
N LYS A 415 34.12 -7.96 22.96
CA LYS A 415 33.46 -6.72 23.39
C LYS A 415 32.32 -6.31 22.47
N VAL A 416 31.34 -5.61 23.04
CA VAL A 416 30.26 -4.93 22.33
C VAL A 416 30.41 -3.43 22.53
N PHE A 417 30.32 -2.65 21.45
CA PHE A 417 30.34 -1.20 21.47
C PHE A 417 29.01 -0.66 20.95
N LEU A 418 28.38 0.21 21.73
CA LEU A 418 27.13 0.87 21.39
C LEU A 418 27.44 2.36 21.18
N LEU A 419 27.58 2.80 19.93
CA LEU A 419 27.91 4.18 19.59
C LEU A 419 26.64 5.03 19.61
N ASP A 420 26.52 5.90 20.59
CA ASP A 420 25.39 6.80 20.74
C ASP A 420 25.45 7.92 19.69
N LEU A 421 24.82 7.71 18.54
CA LEU A 421 24.88 8.66 17.42
C LEU A 421 24.16 9.98 17.71
N ILE A 422 23.18 9.99 18.63
CA ILE A 422 22.48 11.20 19.06
C ILE A 422 23.45 12.14 19.79
N VAL A 423 24.32 11.59 20.64
CA VAL A 423 25.32 12.36 21.40
C VAL A 423 26.58 12.61 20.57
N LEU A 424 27.04 11.62 19.82
CA LEU A 424 28.32 11.67 19.10
C LEU A 424 28.26 12.55 17.85
N GLN A 425 27.18 12.55 17.08
CA GLN A 425 27.16 13.20 15.76
C GLN A 425 27.62 14.68 15.79
N PRO A 426 27.20 15.53 16.76
CA PRO A 426 27.70 16.90 16.89
C PRO A 426 29.19 17.01 17.27
N LEU A 427 29.77 15.96 17.86
CA LEU A 427 31.16 15.91 18.32
C LEU A 427 32.12 15.38 17.23
N LEU A 428 31.62 14.49 16.36
CA LEU A 428 32.42 13.80 15.34
C LEU A 428 32.78 14.70 14.17
N LYS A 429 34.07 14.95 14.00
CA LYS A 429 34.69 15.53 12.79
C LYS A 429 34.80 14.53 11.62
N ASP A 430 35.05 15.03 10.41
CA ASP A 430 35.26 14.23 9.18
C ASP A 430 36.24 13.06 9.35
N CYS A 431 37.34 13.26 10.09
CA CYS A 431 38.33 12.20 10.33
C CYS A 431 37.76 11.02 11.11
N HIS A 432 36.80 11.25 12.02
CA HIS A 432 36.13 10.19 12.76
C HIS A 432 35.17 9.41 11.86
N TRP A 433 34.35 10.11 11.07
CA TRP A 433 33.47 9.48 10.07
C TRP A 433 34.26 8.69 9.04
N GLN A 434 35.39 9.23 8.59
CA GLN A 434 36.31 8.53 7.71
C GLN A 434 36.88 7.27 8.36
N SER A 435 37.19 7.30 9.67
CA SER A 435 37.67 6.13 10.41
C SER A 435 36.65 4.98 10.40
N ILE A 436 35.35 5.27 10.59
CA ILE A 436 34.27 4.29 10.48
C ILE A 436 34.12 3.83 9.02
N GLY A 437 34.12 4.76 8.06
CA GLY A 437 34.02 4.43 6.64
C GLY A 437 35.15 3.51 6.16
N GLN A 438 36.37 3.72 6.64
CA GLN A 438 37.53 2.86 6.37
C GLN A 438 37.36 1.46 6.98
N LEU A 439 36.72 1.34 8.13
CA LEU A 439 36.40 0.04 8.73
C LEU A 439 35.52 -0.80 7.79
N PHE A 440 34.49 -0.20 7.22
CA PHE A 440 33.63 -0.86 6.22
C PHE A 440 34.38 -1.20 4.93
N ALA A 441 35.26 -0.32 4.45
CA ALA A 441 36.05 -0.54 3.24
C ALA A 441 37.20 -1.55 3.40
N ASN A 442 37.63 -1.87 4.64
CA ASN A 442 38.77 -2.74 4.91
C ASN A 442 38.49 -4.21 4.49
N PRO A 443 39.23 -4.79 3.52
CA PRO A 443 39.01 -6.16 3.06
C PRO A 443 39.52 -7.23 4.03
N GLU A 444 40.35 -6.89 5.01
CA GLU A 444 40.89 -7.87 5.95
C GLU A 444 39.88 -8.22 7.05
N ILE A 445 39.01 -7.26 7.38
CA ILE A 445 37.99 -7.40 8.42
C ILE A 445 36.70 -7.95 7.80
N LEU A 446 36.22 -9.06 8.34
CA LEU A 446 34.91 -9.62 8.02
C LEU A 446 33.82 -8.87 8.80
N LYS A 447 32.76 -8.45 8.10
CA LYS A 447 31.62 -7.74 8.72
C LYS A 447 30.36 -8.58 8.54
N LEU A 448 29.79 -9.00 9.66
CA LEU A 448 28.52 -9.70 9.71
C LEU A 448 27.38 -8.72 9.97
N GLY A 449 26.26 -8.92 9.30
CA GLY A 449 25.01 -8.25 9.64
C GLY A 449 23.82 -9.12 9.31
N TYR A 450 22.61 -8.72 9.71
CA TYR A 450 21.37 -9.42 9.37
C TYR A 450 20.43 -8.46 8.64
N GLY A 451 20.36 -8.57 7.31
CA GLY A 451 19.64 -7.59 6.50
C GLY A 451 20.36 -6.25 6.33
N ILE A 452 21.69 -6.22 6.56
CA ILE A 452 22.58 -5.05 6.66
C ILE A 452 22.41 -3.94 5.61
N ARG A 453 21.79 -4.25 4.46
CA ARG A 453 21.47 -3.27 3.43
C ARG A 453 20.52 -2.17 3.92
N SER A 454 19.56 -2.49 4.79
CA SER A 454 18.68 -1.48 5.40
C SER A 454 19.48 -0.52 6.27
N ASP A 455 20.37 -1.07 7.09
CA ASP A 455 21.22 -0.34 8.03
C ASP A 455 22.14 0.61 7.27
N PHE A 456 22.81 0.11 6.23
CA PHE A 456 23.66 0.92 5.37
C PHE A 456 22.92 2.06 4.69
N LYS A 457 21.65 1.88 4.32
CA LYS A 457 20.85 2.94 3.74
C LYS A 457 20.61 4.07 4.74
N VAL A 458 20.30 3.74 5.99
CA VAL A 458 20.07 4.72 7.06
C VAL A 458 21.39 5.39 7.45
N LEU A 459 22.45 4.61 7.70
CA LEU A 459 23.78 5.10 8.07
C LEU A 459 24.42 5.98 7.00
N SER A 460 24.15 5.73 5.71
CA SER A 460 24.64 6.57 4.61
C SER A 460 24.07 7.99 4.62
N ASN A 461 22.97 8.25 5.36
CA ASN A 461 22.40 9.58 5.49
C ASN A 461 23.08 10.42 6.57
N LEU A 462 23.94 9.82 7.41
CA LEU A 462 24.57 10.52 8.55
C LEU A 462 25.67 11.48 8.11
N HIS A 463 26.50 11.08 7.14
CA HIS A 463 27.67 11.85 6.70
C HIS A 463 28.22 11.37 5.34
N GLU A 464 28.83 12.26 4.56
CA GLU A 464 29.36 11.92 3.23
C GLU A 464 30.56 10.94 3.29
N GLU A 465 31.44 11.06 4.29
CA GLU A 465 32.54 10.08 4.46
C GLU A 465 32.01 8.68 4.86
N MET A 466 30.94 8.63 5.63
CA MET A 466 30.28 7.37 6.00
C MET A 466 29.67 6.68 4.77
N LYS A 467 28.93 7.45 3.97
CA LYS A 467 28.36 7.03 2.69
C LYS A 467 29.43 6.54 1.71
N ARG A 468 30.55 7.26 1.61
CA ARG A 468 31.69 6.84 0.78
C ARG A 468 32.26 5.51 1.26
N GLY A 469 32.48 5.34 2.55
CA GLY A 469 32.96 4.09 3.14
C GLY A 469 32.03 2.90 2.87
N ILE A 470 30.73 3.08 3.10
CA ILE A 470 29.69 2.07 2.82
C ILE A 470 29.66 1.69 1.34
N SER A 471 29.75 2.67 0.43
CA SER A 471 29.75 2.41 -1.03
C SER A 471 30.94 1.56 -1.49
N CYS A 472 32.04 1.60 -0.73
CA CYS A 472 33.27 0.85 -0.97
C CYS A 472 33.42 -0.36 -0.04
N ALA A 473 32.36 -0.75 0.67
CA ALA A 473 32.47 -1.76 1.70
C ALA A 473 32.81 -3.15 1.12
N LYS A 474 33.67 -3.88 1.82
CA LYS A 474 34.22 -5.18 1.38
C LYS A 474 34.01 -6.26 2.43
N LYS A 475 34.04 -7.54 2.03
CA LYS A 475 33.98 -8.70 2.93
C LYS A 475 32.83 -8.60 3.95
N ILE A 476 31.63 -8.39 3.41
CA ILE A 476 30.39 -8.34 4.18
C ILE A 476 29.62 -9.62 3.96
N THR A 477 29.15 -10.23 5.05
CA THR A 477 28.26 -11.37 5.01
C THR A 477 26.94 -10.99 5.65
N ASP A 478 25.89 -10.99 4.83
CA ASP A 478 24.52 -10.84 5.31
C ASP A 478 23.98 -12.23 5.70
N LEU A 479 23.82 -12.44 7.00
CA LEU A 479 23.36 -13.71 7.55
C LEU A 479 21.89 -14.00 7.22
N ASN A 480 21.07 -12.99 6.87
CA ASN A 480 19.71 -13.21 6.38
C ASN A 480 19.71 -13.88 5.00
N ILE A 481 20.61 -13.45 4.10
CA ILE A 481 20.80 -14.07 2.78
C ILE A 481 21.42 -15.47 2.95
N THR A 482 22.47 -15.56 3.77
CA THR A 482 23.22 -16.79 4.02
C THR A 482 22.31 -17.89 4.59
N LYS A 483 21.45 -17.56 5.55
CA LYS A 483 20.44 -18.46 6.11
C LYS A 483 19.56 -19.11 5.04
N GLY A 484 19.08 -18.34 4.06
CA GLY A 484 18.26 -18.87 2.97
C GLY A 484 19.00 -19.92 2.15
N ILE A 485 20.26 -19.63 1.79
CA ILE A 485 21.11 -20.55 1.02
C ILE A 485 21.45 -21.81 1.83
N LEU A 486 21.74 -21.65 3.11
CA LEU A 486 22.06 -22.75 4.02
C LEU A 486 20.87 -23.70 4.22
N LEU A 487 19.66 -23.17 4.38
CA LEU A 487 18.44 -23.98 4.48
C LEU A 487 18.17 -24.77 3.20
N GLU A 488 18.43 -24.18 2.04
CA GLU A 488 18.24 -24.83 0.74
C GLU A 488 19.28 -25.94 0.49
N ARG A 489 20.57 -25.64 0.69
CA ARG A 489 21.67 -26.53 0.31
C ARG A 489 22.05 -27.54 1.40
N TYR A 490 21.87 -27.17 2.66
CA TYR A 490 22.34 -27.92 3.82
C TYR A 490 21.27 -27.95 4.93
N PRO A 491 20.11 -28.60 4.71
CA PRO A 491 18.99 -28.56 5.65
C PRO A 491 19.34 -29.05 7.07
N ASN A 492 20.36 -29.90 7.21
CA ASN A 492 20.83 -30.46 8.49
C ASN A 492 21.84 -29.56 9.22
N ILE A 493 22.17 -28.38 8.67
CA ILE A 493 23.10 -27.44 9.31
C ILE A 493 22.51 -26.79 10.55
N PHE A 494 21.17 -26.70 10.64
CA PHE A 494 20.51 -26.21 11.83
C PHE A 494 19.91 -27.38 12.61
N VAL A 495 20.11 -27.37 13.93
CA VAL A 495 19.62 -28.43 14.84
C VAL A 495 18.16 -28.21 15.20
N TYR A 496 17.74 -26.95 15.31
CA TYR A 496 16.39 -26.59 15.71
C TYR A 496 15.60 -26.01 14.54
N SER A 497 14.30 -26.24 14.55
CA SER A 497 13.36 -25.63 13.60
C SER A 497 12.02 -25.40 14.28
N GLU A 498 11.55 -24.15 14.30
CA GLU A 498 10.23 -23.80 14.82
C GLU A 498 9.62 -22.66 14.00
N GLU A 499 8.34 -22.77 13.64
CA GLU A 499 7.66 -21.83 12.73
C GLU A 499 7.27 -20.49 13.39
N LYS A 500 7.46 -20.36 14.71
CA LYS A 500 6.98 -19.21 15.49
C LYS A 500 7.88 -17.97 15.33
N HIS A 501 9.17 -18.16 15.09
CA HIS A 501 10.15 -17.08 15.08
C HIS A 501 10.34 -16.50 13.66
N LYS A 502 10.79 -15.24 13.59
CA LYS A 502 11.09 -14.52 12.33
C LYS A 502 12.37 -13.70 12.48
N GLY A 503 13.01 -13.38 11.36
CA GLY A 503 14.20 -12.53 11.33
C GLY A 503 15.39 -13.16 12.05
N LEU A 504 16.21 -12.32 12.69
CA LEU A 504 17.40 -12.73 13.43
C LEU A 504 17.07 -13.71 14.56
N SER A 505 16.01 -13.46 15.33
CA SER A 505 15.55 -14.35 16.40
C SER A 505 15.25 -15.79 15.93
N ASP A 506 14.78 -15.97 14.68
CA ASP A 506 14.64 -17.33 14.10
C ASP A 506 15.99 -17.97 13.79
N LEU A 507 16.97 -17.19 13.33
CA LEU A 507 18.31 -17.71 13.09
C LEU A 507 18.98 -18.11 14.41
N VAL A 508 18.86 -17.30 15.46
CA VAL A 508 19.35 -17.62 16.80
C VAL A 508 18.67 -18.88 17.33
N TYR A 509 17.35 -18.99 17.20
CA TYR A 509 16.62 -20.19 17.60
C TYR A 509 17.13 -21.44 16.87
N ARG A 510 17.31 -21.37 15.54
CA ARG A 510 17.81 -22.49 14.73
C ARG A 510 19.20 -23.00 15.17
N CYS A 511 20.04 -22.10 15.67
CA CYS A 511 21.37 -22.44 16.18
C CYS A 511 21.33 -22.95 17.63
N PHE A 512 20.57 -22.29 18.52
CA PHE A 512 20.71 -22.44 19.97
C PHE A 512 19.46 -22.91 20.72
N GLY A 513 18.32 -23.06 20.03
CA GLY A 513 17.06 -23.52 20.60
C GLY A 513 16.34 -22.50 21.48
N LYS A 514 16.83 -21.25 21.53
CA LYS A 514 16.22 -20.13 22.27
C LYS A 514 16.10 -18.90 21.36
N PRO A 515 14.98 -18.17 21.40
CA PRO A 515 14.82 -16.95 20.61
C PRO A 515 15.48 -15.73 21.27
N LEU A 516 15.78 -14.70 20.48
CA LEU A 516 16.07 -13.37 21.02
C LEU A 516 14.81 -12.72 21.61
N ASP A 517 15.00 -11.94 22.69
CA ASP A 517 14.00 -10.99 23.18
C ASP A 517 13.76 -9.92 22.12
N LYS A 518 12.49 -9.66 21.79
CA LYS A 518 12.09 -8.73 20.73
C LYS A 518 11.46 -7.45 21.24
N ARG A 519 11.34 -7.28 22.56
CA ARG A 519 10.56 -6.19 23.15
C ARG A 519 11.08 -4.82 22.70
N GLU A 520 12.38 -4.60 22.67
CA GLU A 520 12.93 -3.27 22.37
C GLU A 520 13.11 -2.98 20.87
N GLY A 521 12.85 -3.93 19.97
CA GLY A 521 12.94 -3.73 18.52
C GLY A 521 11.90 -2.73 17.97
N PHE A 522 10.93 -2.32 18.78
CA PHE A 522 10.00 -1.24 18.47
C PHE A 522 9.97 -0.21 19.62
N SER A 523 11.14 0.32 19.98
CA SER A 523 11.32 1.31 21.05
C SER A 523 11.65 2.72 20.52
N ASN A 524 11.64 3.71 21.41
CA ASN A 524 12.10 5.05 21.08
C ASN A 524 13.63 5.13 21.21
N TRP A 525 14.35 4.70 20.19
CA TRP A 525 15.82 4.70 20.17
C TRP A 525 16.46 6.09 20.14
N ALA A 526 15.68 7.17 19.95
CA ALA A 526 16.15 8.54 20.04
C ALA A 526 16.09 9.10 21.48
N ALA A 527 15.38 8.42 22.40
CA ALA A 527 15.29 8.84 23.80
C ALA A 527 16.63 8.67 24.54
N ARG A 528 16.96 9.63 25.42
CA ARG A 528 18.16 9.57 26.26
C ARG A 528 17.85 9.87 27.73
N PRO A 529 18.54 9.20 28.69
CA PRO A 529 19.50 8.11 28.46
C PRO A 529 18.82 6.83 27.93
N LEU A 530 19.60 5.91 27.35
CA LEU A 530 19.07 4.60 26.96
C LEU A 530 18.75 3.77 28.21
N ASN A 531 17.63 3.06 28.19
CA ASN A 531 17.23 2.19 29.30
C ASN A 531 18.06 0.91 29.30
N LYS A 532 18.21 0.25 30.46
CA LYS A 532 19.00 -1.00 30.58
C LYS A 532 18.51 -2.08 29.60
N SER A 533 17.19 -2.21 29.40
CA SER A 533 16.62 -3.15 28.44
C SER A 533 17.05 -2.87 27.00
N GLN A 534 17.08 -1.60 26.58
CA GLN A 534 17.55 -1.17 25.25
C GLN A 534 19.04 -1.49 25.05
N VAL A 535 19.87 -1.25 26.07
CA VAL A 535 21.31 -1.58 26.03
C VAL A 535 21.53 -3.08 25.86
N ILE A 536 20.83 -3.91 26.65
CA ILE A 536 20.94 -5.37 26.58
C ILE A 536 20.40 -5.91 25.25
N TYR A 537 19.29 -5.37 24.76
CA TYR A 537 18.72 -5.73 23.45
C TYR A 537 19.71 -5.41 22.32
N ALA A 538 20.19 -4.17 22.24
CA ALA A 538 21.11 -3.71 21.20
C ALA A 538 22.41 -4.54 21.21
N ALA A 539 22.92 -4.87 22.40
CA ALA A 539 24.08 -5.74 22.52
C ALA A 539 23.80 -7.17 22.04
N GLY A 540 22.60 -7.70 22.30
CA GLY A 540 22.19 -9.04 21.85
C GLY A 540 22.09 -9.20 20.35
N ASP A 541 21.59 -8.19 19.66
CA ASP A 541 21.45 -8.23 18.20
C ASP A 541 22.82 -8.37 17.51
N VAL A 542 23.84 -7.62 17.92
CA VAL A 542 25.20 -7.80 17.36
C VAL A 542 25.96 -8.99 17.92
N ARG A 543 25.85 -9.28 19.23
CA ARG A 543 26.60 -10.38 19.85
C ARG A 543 26.15 -11.74 19.31
N SER A 544 24.84 -11.91 19.11
CA SER A 544 24.29 -13.14 18.57
C SER A 544 24.82 -13.47 17.16
N LEU A 545 25.14 -12.48 16.33
CA LEU A 545 25.76 -12.70 15.02
C LEU A 545 27.16 -13.33 15.11
N ILE A 546 27.95 -12.92 16.11
CA ILE A 546 29.27 -13.53 16.39
C ILE A 546 29.08 -14.99 16.82
N ASP A 547 28.12 -15.24 17.71
CA ASP A 547 27.84 -16.59 18.20
C ASP A 547 27.31 -17.50 17.07
N ILE A 548 26.41 -17.00 16.22
CA ILE A 548 25.92 -17.70 15.02
C ILE A 548 27.09 -18.06 14.09
N TYR A 549 28.02 -17.13 13.88
CA TYR A 549 29.19 -17.38 13.04
C TYR A 549 30.07 -18.50 13.59
N ASN A 550 30.31 -18.50 14.90
CA ASN A 550 31.08 -19.57 15.57
C ASN A 550 30.37 -20.92 15.44
N TYR A 551 29.06 -20.96 15.73
CA TYR A 551 28.23 -22.15 15.57
C TYR A 551 28.28 -22.71 14.14
N LEU A 552 28.04 -21.85 13.14
CA LEU A 552 28.03 -22.25 11.73
C LEU A 552 29.42 -22.73 11.26
N ASN A 553 30.49 -22.12 11.76
CA ASN A 553 31.85 -22.58 11.48
C ASN A 553 32.12 -23.99 12.01
N GLU A 554 31.72 -24.29 13.24
CA GLU A 554 31.87 -25.63 13.82
C GLU A 554 31.01 -26.63 13.06
N ARG A 555 29.75 -26.28 12.82
CA ARG A 555 28.79 -27.16 12.17
C ARG A 555 29.12 -27.44 10.70
N ALA A 556 29.63 -26.44 9.98
CA ALA A 556 30.10 -26.60 8.62
C ALA A 556 31.31 -27.54 8.55
N LYS A 557 32.25 -27.48 9.51
CA LYS A 557 33.38 -28.42 9.60
C LYS A 557 32.90 -29.86 9.82
N GLU A 558 31.97 -30.07 10.74
CA GLU A 558 31.38 -31.39 11.02
C GLU A 558 30.70 -32.00 9.78
N LEU A 559 30.00 -31.18 9.01
CA LEU A 559 29.24 -31.60 7.84
C LEU A 559 30.06 -31.58 6.54
N GLY A 560 31.35 -31.24 6.59
CA GLY A 560 32.21 -31.13 5.41
C GLY A 560 31.81 -30.01 4.44
N VAL A 561 31.12 -28.97 4.92
CA VAL A 561 30.71 -27.82 4.13
C VAL A 561 31.86 -26.82 4.07
N SER A 562 32.54 -26.76 2.92
CA SER A 562 33.61 -25.78 2.68
C SER A 562 33.05 -24.41 2.32
N ASP A 563 33.66 -23.35 2.86
CA ASP A 563 33.42 -21.95 2.50
C ASP A 563 31.95 -21.50 2.56
N TRP A 564 31.26 -21.89 3.64
CA TRP A 564 29.84 -21.57 3.85
C TRP A 564 29.56 -20.05 3.88
N ILE A 565 30.58 -19.24 4.19
CA ILE A 565 30.45 -17.80 4.37
C ILE A 565 30.42 -17.01 3.06
N ASN A 566 31.06 -17.53 2.01
CA ASN A 566 31.10 -16.91 0.68
C ASN A 566 30.12 -17.60 -0.29
N LEU A 567 29.11 -18.29 0.25
CA LEU A 567 28.10 -18.93 -0.58
C LEU A 567 27.32 -17.88 -1.35
N GLU A 568 27.62 -17.75 -2.64
CA GLU A 568 26.83 -16.93 -3.53
C GLU A 568 25.51 -17.64 -3.85
N HIS A 569 24.43 -16.87 -3.82
CA HIS A 569 23.22 -17.27 -4.51
C HIS A 569 23.61 -17.45 -5.97
N LYS A 570 23.48 -18.66 -6.54
CA LYS A 570 23.56 -18.82 -7.99
C LYS A 570 22.38 -18.05 -8.57
N GLY A 571 22.59 -16.79 -8.86
CA GLY A 571 21.71 -16.02 -9.71
C GLY A 571 21.65 -16.77 -11.04
N SER A 572 20.46 -16.93 -11.59
CA SER A 572 20.30 -17.13 -13.02
C SER A 572 21.04 -15.99 -13.72
N SER A 573 22.29 -16.24 -14.11
CA SER A 573 23.09 -15.31 -14.90
C SER A 573 22.32 -15.03 -16.19
N GLY A 574 22.09 -13.75 -16.47
CA GLY A 574 21.34 -13.32 -17.64
C GLY A 574 21.92 -13.88 -18.93
N GLU A 575 21.20 -14.81 -19.55
CA GLU A 575 21.17 -14.84 -21.00
C GLU A 575 20.53 -13.54 -21.46
N LYS A 576 21.28 -12.79 -22.28
CA LYS A 576 20.79 -11.63 -23.02
C LYS A 576 19.41 -11.98 -23.60
N LYS A 577 18.38 -11.19 -23.26
CA LYS A 577 17.12 -11.19 -23.99
C LYS A 577 17.41 -10.88 -25.45
N LYS A 578 17.60 -11.92 -26.26
CA LYS A 578 17.24 -11.87 -27.67
C LYS A 578 15.73 -11.71 -27.69
N THR A 579 15.27 -10.65 -28.32
CA THR A 579 13.89 -10.47 -28.75
C THR A 579 13.42 -11.72 -29.45
N VAL A 580 12.67 -12.56 -28.74
CA VAL A 580 11.88 -13.64 -29.34
C VAL A 580 10.64 -12.96 -29.94
N PRO A 581 10.25 -13.28 -31.19
CA PRO A 581 9.01 -12.78 -31.77
C PRO A 581 7.82 -13.20 -30.89
N PRO A 582 6.67 -12.52 -30.98
CA PRO A 582 5.48 -12.95 -30.24
C PRO A 582 5.14 -14.37 -30.68
N LYS A 583 5.32 -15.35 -29.77
CA LYS A 583 4.81 -16.71 -30.00
C LYS A 583 3.33 -16.69 -29.68
N GLU A 584 2.57 -16.85 -30.75
CA GLU A 584 1.17 -17.24 -30.79
C GLU A 584 0.90 -18.50 -29.96
N GLY A 585 -0.28 -18.56 -29.34
CA GLY A 585 -0.91 -19.76 -28.81
C GLY A 585 -0.47 -20.17 -27.41
N GLU A 586 -1.24 -19.78 -26.41
CA GLU A 586 -1.23 -20.44 -25.10
C GLU A 586 -1.41 -21.96 -25.28
N PRO A 587 -0.53 -22.80 -24.71
CA PRO A 587 -0.78 -24.22 -24.66
C PRO A 587 -1.92 -24.48 -23.68
N LYS A 588 -3.06 -24.94 -24.21
CA LYS A 588 -4.20 -25.42 -23.42
C LYS A 588 -3.73 -26.44 -22.38
N ASN A 589 -4.16 -26.26 -21.14
CA ASN A 589 -3.97 -27.14 -19.97
C ASN A 589 -4.74 -28.48 -20.08
N ASP A 590 -4.73 -29.10 -21.26
CA ASP A 590 -5.51 -30.28 -21.63
C ASP A 590 -5.14 -31.54 -20.81
N VAL A 591 -4.01 -31.54 -20.09
CA VAL A 591 -3.50 -32.68 -19.31
C VAL A 591 -3.96 -32.65 -17.84
N GLN A 592 -4.05 -31.47 -17.21
CA GLN A 592 -4.53 -31.35 -15.81
C GLN A 592 -6.05 -31.50 -15.71
N GLU A 593 -6.80 -31.00 -16.70
CA GLU A 593 -8.25 -31.12 -16.76
C GLU A 593 -8.72 -32.57 -16.92
N LYS A 594 -7.96 -33.41 -17.63
CA LYS A 594 -8.28 -34.83 -17.85
C LYS A 594 -7.94 -35.74 -16.68
N GLN A 595 -6.99 -35.37 -15.81
CA GLN A 595 -6.69 -36.14 -14.59
C GLN A 595 -7.63 -35.84 -13.42
N ARG A 596 -8.23 -34.64 -13.35
CA ARG A 596 -9.12 -34.24 -12.24
C ARG A 596 -10.59 -34.64 -12.43
N LYS A 597 -11.07 -34.81 -13.68
CA LYS A 597 -12.42 -35.31 -14.01
C LYS A 597 -12.73 -36.75 -13.54
N ARG A 598 -11.83 -37.41 -12.80
CA ARG A 598 -12.02 -38.75 -12.18
C ARG A 598 -12.06 -38.73 -10.64
N GLN A 599 -12.08 -37.56 -10.00
CA GLN A 599 -12.11 -37.46 -8.54
C GLN A 599 -13.54 -37.65 -7.99
N GLN A 600 -13.66 -38.29 -6.83
CA GLN A 600 -14.93 -38.37 -6.12
C GLN A 600 -15.36 -36.97 -5.65
N PRO A 601 -16.66 -36.67 -5.55
CA PRO A 601 -17.14 -35.38 -5.06
C PRO A 601 -16.61 -35.07 -3.66
N ILE A 602 -16.15 -33.82 -3.44
CA ILE A 602 -15.61 -33.35 -2.16
C ILE A 602 -16.70 -32.52 -1.46
N ASN A 603 -17.03 -32.77 -0.19
CA ASN A 603 -17.97 -31.89 0.51
C ASN A 603 -17.35 -30.50 0.72
N ALA A 604 -18.16 -29.44 0.70
CA ALA A 604 -17.67 -28.07 0.87
C ALA A 604 -16.87 -27.88 2.17
N SER A 605 -17.30 -28.51 3.27
CA SER A 605 -16.63 -28.47 4.57
C SER A 605 -15.23 -29.11 4.56
N ASP A 606 -14.98 -30.08 3.67
CA ASP A 606 -13.73 -30.82 3.50
C ASP A 606 -12.81 -30.14 2.47
N PHE A 607 -13.33 -29.21 1.67
CA PHE A 607 -12.54 -28.45 0.72
C PHE A 607 -11.86 -27.27 1.43
N VAL A 608 -10.53 -27.35 1.53
CA VAL A 608 -9.70 -26.36 2.24
C VAL A 608 -8.73 -25.71 1.27
N VAL A 609 -8.82 -24.40 1.13
CA VAL A 609 -8.08 -23.63 0.13
C VAL A 609 -7.44 -22.36 0.70
N ILE A 610 -6.45 -21.85 -0.02
CA ILE A 610 -5.84 -20.53 0.17
C ILE A 610 -5.86 -19.79 -1.17
N CYS A 611 -6.47 -18.61 -1.20
CA CYS A 611 -6.47 -17.72 -2.36
C CYS A 611 -5.33 -16.69 -2.25
N ASP A 612 -4.63 -16.43 -3.34
CA ASP A 612 -3.70 -15.30 -3.40
C ASP A 612 -4.43 -13.94 -3.33
N ASN A 613 -3.66 -12.85 -3.28
CA ASN A 613 -4.21 -11.50 -3.14
C ASN A 613 -5.08 -11.06 -4.33
N MET A 614 -4.99 -11.71 -5.49
CA MET A 614 -5.84 -11.43 -6.65
C MET A 614 -7.20 -12.13 -6.58
N LEU A 615 -7.37 -13.11 -5.68
CA LEU A 615 -8.56 -13.96 -5.57
C LEU A 615 -9.29 -13.81 -4.22
N GLN A 616 -9.11 -12.69 -3.52
CA GLN A 616 -9.85 -12.40 -2.28
C GLN A 616 -11.38 -12.38 -2.46
N GLY A 617 -11.85 -11.89 -3.62
CA GLY A 617 -13.27 -11.91 -3.99
C GLY A 617 -13.82 -13.34 -4.05
N LEU A 618 -13.06 -14.23 -4.68
CA LEU A 618 -13.37 -15.66 -4.77
C LEU A 618 -13.36 -16.31 -3.38
N ALA A 619 -12.37 -16.02 -2.52
CA ALA A 619 -12.32 -16.56 -1.17
C ALA A 619 -13.58 -16.23 -0.36
N LYS A 620 -14.07 -14.98 -0.44
CA LYS A 620 -15.31 -14.55 0.24
C LYS A 620 -16.53 -15.34 -0.24
N LYS A 621 -16.57 -15.70 -1.54
CA LYS A 621 -17.64 -16.49 -2.15
C LYS A 621 -17.56 -17.96 -1.76
N LEU A 622 -16.38 -18.56 -1.80
CA LEU A 622 -16.14 -19.93 -1.33
C LEU A 622 -16.56 -20.10 0.14
N ARG A 623 -16.20 -19.16 1.02
CA ARG A 623 -16.67 -19.14 2.42
C ARG A 623 -18.19 -19.11 2.55
N SER A 624 -18.89 -18.42 1.66
CA SER A 624 -20.37 -18.39 1.69
C SER A 624 -21.00 -19.72 1.27
N CYS A 625 -20.23 -20.60 0.64
CA CYS A 625 -20.60 -21.98 0.31
C CYS A 625 -20.05 -22.99 1.35
N GLY A 626 -19.56 -22.54 2.51
CA GLY A 626 -19.05 -23.40 3.59
C GLY A 626 -17.59 -23.87 3.44
N VAL A 627 -16.94 -23.51 2.33
CA VAL A 627 -15.53 -23.86 2.05
C VAL A 627 -14.59 -23.12 2.99
N ASP A 628 -13.59 -23.83 3.51
CA ASP A 628 -12.51 -23.24 4.29
C ASP A 628 -11.53 -22.51 3.38
N ALA A 629 -11.84 -21.26 3.03
CA ALA A 629 -11.03 -20.49 2.11
C ALA A 629 -10.27 -19.37 2.84
N GLU A 630 -8.98 -19.57 3.08
CA GLU A 630 -8.11 -18.47 3.51
C GLU A 630 -7.79 -17.54 2.33
N ALA A 631 -7.40 -16.30 2.60
CA ALA A 631 -6.99 -15.35 1.56
C ALA A 631 -5.79 -14.52 2.01
N LEU A 632 -4.87 -14.25 1.10
CA LEU A 632 -3.80 -13.28 1.34
C LEU A 632 -4.34 -11.85 1.30
N GLU A 633 -3.90 -11.03 2.25
CA GLU A 633 -4.11 -9.59 2.25
C GLU A 633 -3.29 -8.92 1.13
N ASN A 634 -3.64 -7.70 0.74
CA ASN A 634 -3.04 -7.02 -0.41
C ASN A 634 -1.52 -6.84 -0.31
N GLU A 635 -1.02 -6.68 0.92
CA GLU A 635 0.38 -6.41 1.24
C GLU A 635 1.21 -7.70 1.35
N GLU A 636 0.56 -8.87 1.34
CA GLU A 636 1.23 -10.13 1.54
C GLU A 636 1.69 -10.76 0.22
N SER A 637 2.90 -11.29 0.24
CA SER A 637 3.53 -11.89 -0.94
C SER A 637 3.03 -13.33 -1.18
N TRP A 638 3.07 -13.74 -2.45
CA TRP A 638 2.63 -15.07 -2.91
C TRP A 638 3.33 -16.24 -2.21
N ASP A 639 4.53 -16.04 -1.64
CA ASP A 639 5.24 -17.07 -0.86
C ASP A 639 4.44 -17.51 0.39
N ARG A 640 3.52 -16.67 0.88
CA ARG A 640 2.66 -17.05 2.00
C ARG A 640 1.69 -18.18 1.64
N CYS A 641 1.30 -18.33 0.37
CA CYS A 641 0.52 -19.49 -0.09
C CYS A 641 1.28 -20.81 0.08
N TYR A 642 2.61 -20.81 -0.09
CA TYR A 642 3.44 -21.99 0.16
C TYR A 642 3.38 -22.42 1.64
N ARG A 643 3.40 -21.47 2.57
CA ARG A 643 3.31 -21.77 4.01
C ARG A 643 1.98 -22.41 4.40
N TYR A 644 0.88 -21.93 3.83
CA TYR A 644 -0.45 -22.55 4.03
C TYR A 644 -0.51 -23.97 3.46
N TYR A 645 0.12 -24.19 2.32
CA TYR A 645 0.24 -25.54 1.76
C TYR A 645 1.11 -26.46 2.64
N GLU A 646 2.25 -25.98 3.12
CA GLU A 646 3.18 -26.78 3.93
C GLU A 646 2.55 -27.21 5.26
N ARG A 647 1.87 -26.28 5.95
CA ARG A 647 1.28 -26.51 7.27
C ARG A 647 -0.02 -27.31 7.23
N GLU A 648 -0.92 -26.98 6.30
CA GLU A 648 -2.31 -27.45 6.31
C GLU A 648 -2.68 -28.23 5.04
N ARG A 649 -1.75 -28.40 4.10
CA ARG A 649 -1.98 -29.04 2.79
C ARG A 649 -3.16 -28.41 2.03
N ARG A 650 -3.39 -27.11 2.23
CA ARG A 650 -4.44 -26.35 1.51
C ARG A 650 -4.15 -26.32 0.02
N THR A 651 -5.21 -26.44 -0.78
CA THR A 651 -5.10 -26.18 -2.22
C THR A 651 -4.94 -24.69 -2.47
N VAL A 652 -3.91 -24.31 -3.23
CA VAL A 652 -3.62 -22.92 -3.59
C VAL A 652 -4.37 -22.53 -4.85
N LEU A 653 -5.23 -21.53 -4.73
CA LEU A 653 -5.91 -20.89 -5.85
C LEU A 653 -5.16 -19.59 -6.18
N THR A 654 -4.70 -19.46 -7.43
CA THR A 654 -3.90 -18.30 -7.88
C THR A 654 -4.26 -17.97 -9.33
N ARG A 655 -3.75 -16.84 -9.85
CA ARG A 655 -3.96 -16.43 -11.24
C ARG A 655 -2.69 -15.88 -11.88
N GLY A 656 -2.61 -15.96 -13.21
CA GLY A 656 -1.56 -15.35 -14.01
C GLY A 656 -0.16 -15.85 -13.64
N ASN A 657 0.81 -14.92 -13.60
CA ASN A 657 2.23 -15.25 -13.43
C ASN A 657 2.58 -15.88 -12.06
N ASN A 658 1.69 -15.80 -11.06
CA ASN A 658 1.94 -16.41 -9.75
C ASN A 658 1.83 -17.94 -9.79
N TYR A 659 1.02 -18.51 -10.69
CA TYR A 659 0.92 -19.96 -10.88
C TYR A 659 2.28 -20.58 -11.17
N HIS A 660 3.01 -20.05 -12.16
CA HIS A 660 4.33 -20.55 -12.57
C HIS A 660 5.40 -20.39 -11.49
N LYS A 661 5.21 -19.47 -10.53
CA LYS A 661 6.10 -19.34 -9.37
C LYS A 661 5.78 -20.41 -8.32
N LEU A 662 4.50 -20.60 -8.02
CA LEU A 662 4.03 -21.51 -6.98
C LEU A 662 4.31 -22.99 -7.30
N ILE A 663 4.12 -23.42 -8.55
CA ILE A 663 4.38 -24.82 -8.95
C ILE A 663 5.85 -25.24 -8.86
N LYS A 664 6.78 -24.30 -8.66
CA LYS A 664 8.20 -24.61 -8.42
C LYS A 664 8.45 -25.11 -6.99
N TYR A 665 7.56 -24.77 -6.07
CA TYR A 665 7.70 -25.06 -4.63
C TYR A 665 6.58 -25.97 -4.12
N ILE A 666 5.39 -25.90 -4.74
CA ILE A 666 4.21 -26.68 -4.38
C ILE A 666 3.95 -27.70 -5.49
N PRO A 667 3.73 -28.99 -5.18
CA PRO A 667 3.35 -29.98 -6.17
C PRO A 667 2.12 -29.51 -6.97
N ALA A 668 2.18 -29.61 -8.30
CA ALA A 668 1.19 -29.03 -9.21
C ALA A 668 -0.25 -29.49 -8.94
N GLN A 669 -0.46 -30.64 -8.28
CA GLN A 669 -1.77 -31.12 -7.85
C GLN A 669 -2.45 -30.22 -6.79
N PHE A 670 -1.68 -29.45 -6.02
CA PHE A 670 -2.17 -28.54 -4.98
C PHE A 670 -2.18 -27.07 -5.41
N VAL A 671 -1.88 -26.75 -6.68
CA VAL A 671 -1.98 -25.40 -7.21
C VAL A 671 -2.97 -25.40 -8.37
N TYR A 672 -3.89 -24.44 -8.38
CA TYR A 672 -4.83 -24.25 -9.47
C TYR A 672 -4.79 -22.81 -9.97
N SER A 673 -4.60 -22.67 -11.29
CA SER A 673 -4.66 -21.37 -11.96
C SER A 673 -6.09 -21.08 -12.37
N VAL A 674 -6.74 -20.17 -11.66
CA VAL A 674 -8.09 -19.70 -11.98
C VAL A 674 -8.05 -18.87 -13.26
N GLN A 675 -8.86 -19.23 -14.26
CA GLN A 675 -8.84 -18.59 -15.57
C GLN A 675 -9.81 -17.42 -15.66
N SER A 676 -10.99 -17.56 -15.04
CA SER A 676 -12.09 -16.60 -15.16
C SER A 676 -11.77 -15.23 -14.56
N GLU A 677 -12.27 -14.16 -15.17
CA GLU A 677 -12.10 -12.78 -14.69
C GLU A 677 -13.15 -12.36 -13.66
N LEU A 678 -14.38 -12.82 -13.86
CA LEU A 678 -15.49 -12.44 -13.00
C LEU A 678 -15.56 -13.38 -11.79
N VAL A 679 -15.65 -12.79 -10.59
CA VAL A 679 -15.67 -13.54 -9.31
C VAL A 679 -16.72 -14.66 -9.27
N GLN A 680 -17.84 -14.47 -9.95
CA GLN A 680 -18.89 -15.48 -10.03
C GLN A 680 -18.48 -16.68 -10.90
N GLU A 681 -17.93 -16.42 -12.09
CA GLU A 681 -17.42 -17.46 -12.99
C GLU A 681 -16.23 -18.20 -12.35
N GLN A 682 -15.39 -17.49 -11.60
CA GLN A 682 -14.30 -18.10 -10.82
C GLN A 682 -14.80 -19.11 -9.79
N LEU A 683 -15.96 -18.83 -9.15
CA LEU A 683 -16.56 -19.73 -8.17
C LEU A 683 -17.10 -20.99 -8.85
N GLU A 684 -17.84 -20.81 -9.96
CA GLU A 684 -18.36 -21.91 -10.78
C GLU A 684 -17.22 -22.78 -11.30
N GLU A 685 -16.17 -22.16 -11.85
CA GLU A 685 -14.96 -22.84 -12.33
C GLU A 685 -14.32 -23.70 -11.24
N VAL A 686 -14.10 -23.16 -10.04
CA VAL A 686 -13.44 -23.89 -8.95
C VAL A 686 -14.32 -25.01 -8.40
N ILE A 687 -15.62 -24.78 -8.24
CA ILE A 687 -16.52 -25.82 -7.74
C ILE A 687 -16.62 -26.98 -8.74
N GLU A 688 -16.72 -26.69 -10.04
CA GLU A 688 -16.73 -27.71 -11.09
C GLU A 688 -15.39 -28.46 -11.18
N ALA A 689 -14.27 -27.72 -11.20
CA ALA A 689 -12.93 -28.30 -11.35
C ALA A 689 -12.54 -29.25 -10.21
N PHE A 690 -13.09 -29.04 -9.01
CA PHE A 690 -12.84 -29.88 -7.83
C PHE A 690 -14.05 -30.75 -7.44
N SER A 691 -15.13 -30.71 -8.22
CA SER A 691 -16.37 -31.45 -7.94
C SER A 691 -16.87 -31.24 -6.50
N VAL A 692 -16.90 -29.98 -6.06
CA VAL A 692 -17.27 -29.63 -4.68
C VAL A 692 -18.79 -29.70 -4.51
N LYS A 693 -19.26 -30.58 -3.63
CA LYS A 693 -20.66 -30.70 -3.23
C LYS A 693 -20.97 -29.67 -2.14
N VAL A 694 -21.80 -28.70 -2.48
CA VAL A 694 -22.34 -27.71 -1.53
C VAL A 694 -23.78 -28.11 -1.18
N THR A 695 -24.12 -28.14 0.11
CA THR A 695 -25.48 -28.41 0.61
C THR A 695 -26.08 -27.17 1.27
N LEU A 696 -27.37 -27.22 1.59
CA LEU A 696 -28.03 -26.12 2.33
C LEU A 696 -27.37 -25.84 3.68
N LYS A 697 -26.88 -26.88 4.36
CA LYS A 697 -26.22 -26.78 5.67
C LYS A 697 -24.86 -26.07 5.61
N ASP A 698 -24.24 -26.00 4.42
CA ASP A 698 -22.95 -25.34 4.22
C ASP A 698 -23.09 -23.82 4.08
N VAL A 699 -24.28 -23.33 3.70
CA VAL A 699 -24.55 -21.91 3.57
C VAL A 699 -24.56 -21.28 4.98
N PHE A 700 -23.73 -20.25 5.18
CA PHE A 700 -23.46 -19.63 6.49
C PHE A 700 -22.77 -20.51 7.54
N ALA A 701 -22.31 -21.71 7.19
CA ALA A 701 -21.44 -22.50 8.08
C ALA A 701 -20.11 -21.79 8.40
N ARG A 702 -19.73 -20.80 7.59
CA ARG A 702 -18.53 -19.97 7.78
C ARG A 702 -18.76 -18.49 7.52
N CYS A 703 -18.04 -17.69 8.27
CA CYS A 703 -18.03 -16.24 8.11
C CYS A 703 -17.36 -15.85 6.81
N SER A 704 -18.12 -15.32 5.85
CA SER A 704 -17.57 -14.78 4.60
C SER A 704 -16.50 -13.70 4.79
N LYS A 705 -16.45 -13.06 5.96
CA LYS A 705 -15.43 -12.06 6.30
C LYS A 705 -14.15 -12.66 6.87
N CYS A 706 -14.23 -13.52 7.89
CA CYS A 706 -13.06 -13.98 8.65
C CYS A 706 -12.88 -15.50 8.68
N ASN A 707 -13.65 -16.26 7.90
CA ASN A 707 -13.58 -17.72 7.75
C ASN A 707 -13.95 -18.54 9.01
N SER A 708 -14.26 -17.88 10.14
CA SER A 708 -14.69 -18.53 11.40
C SER A 708 -15.97 -19.35 11.24
N LYS A 709 -16.05 -20.50 11.93
CA LYS A 709 -17.24 -21.34 12.07
C LYS A 709 -18.12 -20.97 13.27
N LYS A 710 -17.66 -20.08 14.15
CA LYS A 710 -18.34 -19.76 15.41
C LYS A 710 -19.29 -18.59 15.25
N TYR A 711 -20.55 -18.81 15.59
CA TYR A 711 -21.62 -17.82 15.57
C TYR A 711 -22.35 -17.80 16.92
N ILE A 712 -22.81 -16.61 17.29
CA ILE A 712 -23.81 -16.39 18.33
C ILE A 712 -25.14 -16.19 17.62
N VAL A 713 -26.14 -16.98 17.94
CA VAL A 713 -27.49 -16.88 17.38
C VAL A 713 -28.32 -16.00 18.29
N VAL A 714 -28.77 -14.87 17.78
CA VAL A 714 -29.57 -13.89 18.54
C VAL A 714 -30.93 -13.65 17.87
N PRO A 715 -32.01 -13.50 18.64
CA PRO A 715 -33.29 -13.08 18.08
C PRO A 715 -33.22 -11.65 17.53
N SER A 716 -34.10 -11.33 16.59
CA SER A 716 -34.26 -9.99 16.01
C SER A 716 -34.47 -8.89 17.06
N SER A 717 -35.12 -9.23 18.19
CA SER A 717 -35.33 -8.34 19.34
C SER A 717 -34.03 -7.83 19.95
N ILE A 718 -32.96 -8.64 19.98
CA ILE A 718 -31.65 -8.25 20.52
C ILE A 718 -30.93 -7.27 19.59
N ILE A 719 -30.99 -7.51 18.27
CA ILE A 719 -30.45 -6.56 17.28
C ILE A 719 -31.22 -5.24 17.33
N SER A 720 -32.55 -5.31 17.45
CA SER A 720 -33.42 -4.14 17.61
C SER A 720 -33.12 -3.36 18.90
N ALA A 721 -32.89 -4.05 20.02
CA ALA A 721 -32.50 -3.44 21.29
C ALA A 721 -31.14 -2.72 21.17
N MET A 722 -30.15 -3.32 20.50
CA MET A 722 -28.85 -2.68 20.23
C MET A 722 -28.99 -1.44 19.32
N GLN A 723 -29.89 -1.48 18.34
CA GLN A 723 -30.13 -0.35 17.42
C GLN A 723 -30.89 0.81 18.07
N SER A 724 -31.85 0.50 18.94
CA SER A 724 -32.71 1.50 19.59
C SER A 724 -32.17 2.02 20.92
N GLY A 725 -31.23 1.30 21.55
CA GLY A 725 -30.74 1.61 22.90
C GLY A 725 -31.79 1.39 24.00
N VAL A 726 -32.91 0.74 23.69
CA VAL A 726 -34.04 0.53 24.62
C VAL A 726 -34.15 -0.95 24.98
N THR A 727 -34.05 -1.29 26.27
CA THR A 727 -34.32 -2.64 26.77
C THR A 727 -35.78 -2.77 27.19
N SER A 728 -36.52 -3.74 26.63
CA SER A 728 -37.80 -4.14 27.22
C SER A 728 -37.56 -4.83 28.58
N ARG A 729 -38.35 -4.42 29.57
CA ARG A 729 -38.28 -4.85 30.98
C ARG A 729 -38.27 -6.37 31.13
N SER A 730 -37.14 -6.91 31.58
CA SER A 730 -36.96 -7.84 32.70
C SER A 730 -35.72 -8.71 32.44
N GLU A 731 -34.76 -8.68 33.39
CA GLU A 731 -33.65 -9.63 33.56
C GLU A 731 -32.36 -9.40 32.73
N ALA A 732 -31.52 -8.45 33.16
CA ALA A 732 -30.05 -8.58 33.13
C ALA A 732 -29.37 -7.44 33.92
N ARG A 733 -28.53 -7.77 34.91
CA ARG A 733 -27.60 -6.80 35.52
C ARG A 733 -26.57 -6.41 34.44
N GLY A 734 -26.52 -5.13 34.07
CA GLY A 734 -25.50 -4.59 33.16
C GLY A 734 -25.73 -4.82 31.65
N GLY A 735 -26.92 -5.26 31.22
CA GLY A 735 -27.29 -5.34 29.80
C GLY A 735 -26.77 -6.59 29.05
N TRP A 736 -26.22 -7.59 29.74
CA TRP A 736 -25.78 -8.86 29.15
C TRP A 736 -26.93 -9.83 28.93
N VAL A 737 -27.03 -10.41 27.73
CA VAL A 737 -28.05 -11.41 27.37
C VAL A 737 -27.34 -12.68 26.89
N GLU A 738 -27.62 -13.80 27.55
CA GLU A 738 -27.12 -15.13 27.18
C GLU A 738 -27.88 -15.66 25.96
N CYS A 739 -27.16 -16.04 24.92
CA CYS A 739 -27.70 -16.52 23.65
C CYS A 739 -27.03 -17.83 23.23
N GLU A 740 -27.62 -18.54 22.28
CA GLU A 740 -26.99 -19.75 21.74
C GLU A 740 -25.63 -19.41 21.10
N GLY A 741 -24.57 -20.04 21.60
CA GLY A 741 -23.20 -19.81 21.13
C GLY A 741 -22.44 -18.67 21.82
N GLY A 742 -23.06 -17.93 22.74
CA GLY A 742 -22.37 -16.96 23.62
C GLY A 742 -23.22 -15.75 24.03
N ASP A 743 -22.65 -14.89 24.88
CA ASP A 743 -23.37 -13.75 25.43
C ASP A 743 -23.18 -12.48 24.60
N VAL A 744 -24.19 -11.61 24.60
CA VAL A 744 -24.10 -10.28 23.98
C VAL A 744 -24.69 -9.21 24.88
N ASN A 745 -24.00 -8.09 24.99
CA ASN A 745 -24.43 -6.92 25.72
C ASN A 745 -25.24 -6.00 24.81
N VAL A 746 -26.53 -5.82 25.10
CA VAL A 746 -27.45 -5.01 24.28
C VAL A 746 -27.20 -3.50 24.41
N LEU A 747 -26.55 -3.05 25.49
CA LEU A 747 -26.27 -1.64 25.72
C LEU A 747 -24.96 -1.20 25.05
N SER A 748 -23.89 -1.97 25.25
CA SER A 748 -22.57 -1.66 24.70
C SER A 748 -22.38 -2.21 23.28
N GLY A 749 -23.18 -3.20 22.87
CA GLY A 749 -23.05 -3.85 21.57
C GLY A 749 -21.84 -4.78 21.47
N TYR A 750 -21.34 -5.31 22.59
CA TYR A 750 -20.20 -6.23 22.64
C TYR A 750 -20.64 -7.65 22.99
N THR A 751 -19.95 -8.63 22.42
CA THR A 751 -20.06 -10.04 22.85
C THR A 751 -19.28 -10.29 24.15
N GLY A 752 -19.53 -11.40 24.84
CA GLY A 752 -18.86 -11.78 26.09
C GLY A 752 -17.33 -11.95 25.97
N THR A 753 -16.81 -11.97 24.74
CA THR A 753 -15.37 -12.03 24.44
C THR A 753 -14.77 -10.69 24.04
N GLY A 754 -15.52 -9.59 24.18
CA GLY A 754 -15.03 -8.25 23.85
C GLY A 754 -15.06 -7.92 22.35
N VAL A 755 -15.72 -8.73 21.52
CA VAL A 755 -15.89 -8.42 20.08
C VAL A 755 -17.12 -7.51 19.90
N ARG A 756 -16.93 -6.33 19.30
CA ARG A 756 -18.03 -5.41 18.94
C ARG A 756 -18.90 -5.99 17.82
N VAL A 757 -20.19 -6.12 18.09
CA VAL A 757 -21.22 -6.49 17.13
C VAL A 757 -21.45 -5.35 16.14
N ARG A 758 -21.53 -5.67 14.85
CA ARG A 758 -21.73 -4.69 13.76
C ARG A 758 -23.21 -4.55 13.40
N PHE A 759 -24.06 -4.36 14.41
CA PHE A 759 -25.51 -4.28 14.23
C PHE A 759 -25.93 -3.04 13.43
N GLU A 760 -25.09 -1.99 13.37
CA GLU A 760 -25.31 -0.78 12.59
C GLU A 760 -25.30 -1.07 11.07
N SER A 761 -24.68 -2.17 10.65
CA SER A 761 -24.67 -2.62 9.25
C SER A 761 -25.92 -3.38 8.82
N VAL A 762 -26.85 -3.63 9.75
CA VAL A 762 -28.11 -4.35 9.49
C VAL A 762 -29.23 -3.32 9.29
N PRO A 763 -29.85 -3.22 8.10
CA PRO A 763 -30.96 -2.30 7.88
C PRO A 763 -32.17 -2.60 8.79
N VAL A 764 -32.87 -1.58 9.30
CA VAL A 764 -34.03 -1.75 10.20
C VAL A 764 -35.10 -2.67 9.59
N ALA A 765 -35.44 -2.48 8.31
CA ALA A 765 -36.39 -3.33 7.59
C ALA A 765 -35.98 -4.83 7.53
N VAL A 766 -34.68 -5.13 7.65
CA VAL A 766 -34.18 -6.51 7.72
C VAL A 766 -34.41 -7.09 9.11
N VAL A 767 -34.22 -6.30 10.16
CA VAL A 767 -34.48 -6.71 11.55
C VAL A 767 -35.95 -7.05 11.75
N GLU A 768 -36.86 -6.31 11.11
CA GLU A 768 -38.32 -6.55 11.19
C GLU A 768 -38.79 -7.81 10.46
N THR A 769 -38.04 -8.29 9.46
CA THR A 769 -38.50 -9.34 8.53
C THR A 769 -37.71 -10.66 8.62
N ASN A 770 -36.66 -10.72 9.44
CA ASN A 770 -35.79 -11.89 9.54
C ASN A 770 -35.49 -12.21 11.01
N ASP A 771 -35.55 -13.49 11.35
CA ASP A 771 -35.26 -14.04 12.67
C ASP A 771 -34.92 -15.53 12.49
N PRO A 772 -33.81 -16.07 13.06
CA PRO A 772 -32.79 -15.42 13.89
C PRO A 772 -31.66 -14.73 13.10
N PHE A 773 -30.79 -14.01 13.82
CA PHE A 773 -29.53 -13.45 13.31
C PHE A 773 -28.32 -14.23 13.82
N TYR A 774 -27.27 -14.31 13.00
CA TYR A 774 -26.02 -14.98 13.31
C TYR A 774 -24.89 -13.95 13.41
N ILE A 775 -24.37 -13.73 14.61
CA ILE A 775 -23.25 -12.82 14.87
C ILE A 775 -21.95 -13.64 14.86
N CYS A 776 -21.03 -13.32 13.97
CA CYS A 776 -19.74 -14.00 13.95
C CYS A 776 -18.94 -13.70 15.22
N TYR A 777 -18.57 -14.76 15.95
CA TYR A 777 -17.87 -14.71 17.25
C TYR A 777 -16.49 -14.03 17.18
N VAL A 778 -15.88 -13.95 15.99
CA VAL A 778 -14.51 -13.42 15.80
C VAL A 778 -14.49 -11.98 15.30
N CYS A 779 -15.44 -11.59 14.45
CA CYS A 779 -15.39 -10.28 13.78
C CYS A 779 -16.64 -9.40 13.98
N GLY A 780 -17.64 -9.93 14.70
CA GLY A 780 -18.88 -9.24 15.04
C GLY A 780 -19.83 -9.00 13.86
N LYS A 781 -19.56 -9.57 12.68
CA LYS A 781 -20.41 -9.40 11.50
C LYS A 781 -21.72 -10.18 11.67
N CYS A 782 -22.85 -9.50 11.45
CA CYS A 782 -24.18 -10.09 11.50
C CYS A 782 -24.61 -10.67 10.14
N TYR A 783 -25.26 -11.82 10.19
CA TYR A 783 -25.84 -12.53 9.05
C TYR A 783 -27.30 -12.91 9.36
N TRP A 784 -28.11 -13.11 8.33
CA TRP A 784 -29.52 -13.48 8.46
C TRP A 784 -29.99 -14.23 7.21
N GLU A 785 -31.05 -15.01 7.34
CA GLU A 785 -31.64 -15.79 6.25
C GLU A 785 -32.56 -14.97 5.33
N GLY A 786 -32.02 -13.92 4.72
CA GLY A 786 -32.79 -12.99 3.89
C GLY A 786 -32.81 -13.30 2.38
N SER A 787 -33.11 -12.28 1.57
CA SER A 787 -33.10 -12.38 0.10
C SER A 787 -31.74 -12.78 -0.49
N HIS A 788 -30.63 -12.55 0.22
CA HIS A 788 -29.30 -13.05 -0.16
C HIS A 788 -29.19 -14.57 0.00
N HIS A 789 -29.75 -15.13 1.09
CA HIS A 789 -29.91 -16.58 1.28
C HIS A 789 -30.82 -17.15 0.20
N LYS A 790 -32.01 -16.57 0.01
CA LYS A 790 -32.92 -16.97 -1.07
C LYS A 790 -32.29 -16.86 -2.46
N LYS A 791 -31.46 -15.86 -2.77
CA LYS A 791 -30.73 -15.74 -4.06
C LYS A 791 -29.59 -16.74 -4.22
N ILE A 792 -28.98 -17.21 -3.14
CA ILE A 792 -28.07 -18.37 -3.15
C ILE A 792 -28.87 -19.64 -3.47
N LEU A 793 -30.10 -19.77 -2.93
CA LEU A 793 -30.97 -20.94 -3.10
C LEU A 793 -31.83 -20.95 -4.38
N SER A 794 -32.17 -19.79 -4.95
CA SER A 794 -33.09 -19.62 -6.08
C SER A 794 -32.47 -18.91 -7.30
N GLY A 795 -31.23 -18.42 -7.17
CA GLY A 795 -30.50 -17.69 -8.21
C GLY A 795 -29.32 -18.48 -8.82
N ARG A 796 -28.24 -17.79 -9.19
CA ARG A 796 -27.10 -18.30 -10.00
C ARG A 796 -26.25 -19.42 -9.35
N LEU A 797 -26.56 -19.86 -8.13
CA LEU A 797 -25.93 -21.01 -7.46
C LEU A 797 -26.88 -22.21 -7.31
N LYS A 798 -28.09 -22.14 -7.89
CA LYS A 798 -29.10 -23.21 -7.86
C LYS A 798 -28.57 -24.53 -8.43
N ASP A 799 -27.65 -24.47 -9.38
CA ASP A 799 -27.03 -25.64 -10.01
C ASP A 799 -25.80 -26.17 -9.22
N ILE A 800 -25.40 -25.47 -8.16
CA ILE A 800 -24.22 -25.78 -7.32
C ILE A 800 -24.63 -26.40 -5.98
N VAL A 801 -25.76 -25.97 -5.41
CA VAL A 801 -26.24 -26.45 -4.11
C VAL A 801 -27.18 -27.64 -4.30
N LEU A 802 -26.79 -28.83 -3.82
CA LEU A 802 -27.62 -30.03 -3.89
C LEU A 802 -28.71 -29.98 -2.80
N GLY A 803 -29.95 -30.34 -3.18
CA GLY A 803 -31.05 -30.53 -2.24
C GLY A 803 -30.82 -31.77 -1.36
N ASP A 804 -31.25 -31.72 -0.10
CA ASP A 804 -31.12 -32.81 0.86
C ASP A 804 -31.97 -34.03 0.42
N ASP A 805 -31.38 -34.98 -0.29
CA ASP A 805 -31.86 -36.36 -0.38
C ASP A 805 -31.15 -37.19 0.70
N GLU A 806 -31.79 -37.33 1.86
CA GLU A 806 -31.91 -38.60 2.61
C GLU A 806 -32.73 -38.40 3.92
N GLY A 807 -33.97 -38.90 3.90
CA GLY A 807 -34.54 -39.68 5.00
C GLY A 807 -34.79 -39.01 6.37
N SER A 808 -35.87 -38.24 6.49
CA SER A 808 -36.67 -38.25 7.72
C SER A 808 -38.16 -38.17 7.40
N ALA A 809 -38.85 -39.24 7.75
CA ALA A 809 -40.24 -39.51 7.48
C ALA A 809 -41.17 -38.34 7.81
N VAL A 810 -41.91 -37.89 6.81
CA VAL A 810 -43.15 -37.14 6.99
C VAL A 810 -44.11 -38.04 7.77
N ARG A 811 -44.24 -37.81 9.08
CA ARG A 811 -45.44 -38.20 9.80
C ARG A 811 -46.58 -37.35 9.24
N ASN A 812 -47.33 -37.94 8.33
CA ASN A 812 -48.66 -37.48 7.98
C ASN A 812 -49.53 -37.51 9.24
N THR A 813 -49.90 -36.34 9.76
CA THR A 813 -51.13 -36.16 10.54
C THR A 813 -52.09 -35.31 9.72
N PRO A 814 -53.30 -35.82 9.40
CA PRO A 814 -54.27 -35.12 8.58
C PRO A 814 -55.20 -34.22 9.40
N GLY A 815 -55.61 -33.10 8.80
CA GLY A 815 -56.68 -32.22 9.30
C GLY A 815 -56.17 -31.20 10.32
N ASP A 816 -56.53 -29.93 10.30
CA ASP A 816 -57.87 -29.45 10.02
C ASP A 816 -57.87 -28.02 9.44
N LYS A 817 -58.97 -27.73 8.75
CA LYS A 817 -59.35 -26.40 8.25
C LYS A 817 -59.69 -25.47 9.41
N THR A 818 -59.75 -24.19 9.06
CA THR A 818 -60.54 -23.08 9.65
C THR A 818 -59.81 -22.03 10.49
N THR A 819 -60.19 -20.79 10.14
CA THR A 819 -59.90 -19.44 10.69
C THR A 819 -58.53 -18.82 10.48
#